data_AF-A0A956HDG8-F1
#
_entry.id   AF-A0A956HDG8-F1
#
_cell.length_a   1.000
_cell.length_b   1.000
_cell.length_c   1.000
_cell.angle_alpha   90.00
_cell.angle_beta   90.00
_cell.angle_gamma   90.00
#
_symmetry.space_group_name_H-M   'P 1'
#
loop_
_entity.id
_entity.type
_entity.pdbx_description
1 polymer ?
#
loop_
_entity_poly.entity_id
_entity_poly.type
_entity_poly.pdbx_seq_one_letter_code
_entity_poly.pdbx_strand_id
1 'polypeptide(L)'
;MAAIDTDSLLVELGDLDHIGQLARLRRLRAGGASPLALLEVAARLANDLALAALVGDALTGPVDDALAAAVGAFLAAQSETVVDAVLDRLAGPGVEAEAVVATLEHAIAGTSLAQVRTTCLIDRFLSRHHAEAHAASLAALLATCERALAAAGVDGLSLARLARLSAAGLERLRAVAPDRPALDARLRALADAVLAALDRGASLNELRAIKSFGRKLYAESSHFVLEFLQNADDAGARRFEIRFEPRRIVILHDGAPFDVRDVVGVTGIGQSTKLAGQIGTFGIGFKSVYQVTDCPKIASGLYRFEIVNYSRPRPLRAPLLDDDDGFGTVFALPLADVGRERITWLIDQALAIDPFLLVTLQRIRSLTIVNAIGEGRPARQVLAAAEGARGARLITREPGRARWRHRVVEAADGPRLTVAVQLDDDERPTPAPSDSPSVYAFLPTLEWSGLGFRLQGDFDLKMDREQLRWPSPKNAALLARVPGLLAQLTGEAVAAAGDEAPRVARRMLDVLPASSDRLGEVYRASVVSGLAAAFCDVPCIPCTDGSLQPPRRAVAITPELAPILGDGPLDPRLLGDDGAPLHVVDKALTPRARQVARELGARTIEVDELVPLLERCLGALADGERPHAPWIPAPLRALGRATLTALYSLLLAELLRRERVDPRGAEALLAALQALPLIPDDEGGLRRATDPLTRPCLARQELRDIYQGTGLRVFVRRDLDPALEPGRRGPVRPLLLRLGVATIGPSELIRDLERLIGRRRALPGPDAPALPGDLARLGLIFDLYRDSEHALIRRLVTLPLFPAQGGHLYPVARGPADRDGVLARGEGPLSARIARLYGDERSVLSLEAGTHAAAILERVRAPALDLEVLLGDLERAREQLRGAALPELAAPPPIAGDDPRARLLEIAGILGEAAGQAPAPLLRRAIA
;
A
#
# COMPACT_ATOMS: atom_id res chain seq x y z
N MET A 1 -42.50 58.03 -16.27
CA MET A 1 -42.10 57.78 -14.87
C MET A 1 -42.81 58.83 -14.01
N ALA A 2 -43.55 58.43 -13.00
CA ALA A 2 -44.27 59.38 -12.14
C ALA A 2 -43.27 60.28 -11.40
N ALA A 3 -43.46 61.60 -11.47
CA ALA A 3 -42.71 62.54 -10.66
C ALA A 3 -43.13 62.32 -9.19
N ILE A 4 -42.21 61.85 -8.36
CA ILE A 4 -42.44 61.69 -6.93
C ILE A 4 -42.03 62.99 -6.26
N ASP A 5 -42.92 63.56 -5.46
CA ASP A 5 -42.57 64.64 -4.54
C ASP A 5 -41.69 64.06 -3.43
N THR A 6 -40.39 64.32 -3.54
CA THR A 6 -39.37 63.77 -2.64
C THR A 6 -39.51 64.32 -1.22
N ASP A 7 -40.01 65.55 -1.04
CA ASP A 7 -40.13 66.16 0.29
C ASP A 7 -41.37 65.62 1.03
N SER A 8 -42.49 65.43 0.32
CA SER A 8 -43.67 64.75 0.91
C SER A 8 -43.37 63.29 1.28
N LEU A 9 -42.60 62.59 0.44
CA LEU A 9 -42.23 61.19 0.71
C LEU A 9 -41.26 61.07 1.89
N LEU A 10 -40.36 62.04 2.08
CA LEU A 10 -39.44 62.07 3.23
C LEU A 10 -40.18 62.19 4.56
N VAL A 11 -41.21 63.02 4.63
CA VAL A 11 -42.05 63.15 5.83
C VAL A 11 -42.78 61.83 6.11
N GLU A 12 -43.38 61.20 5.10
CA GLU A 12 -44.05 59.91 5.23
C GLU A 12 -43.12 58.79 5.72
N LEU A 13 -41.89 58.76 5.22
CA LEU A 13 -40.89 57.74 5.58
C LEU A 13 -40.24 57.99 6.94
N GLY A 14 -40.21 59.25 7.41
CA GLY A 14 -39.66 59.63 8.72
C GLY A 14 -40.41 59.00 9.90
N ASP A 15 -41.69 58.69 9.72
CA ASP A 15 -42.55 58.06 10.74
C ASP A 15 -42.45 56.53 10.79
N LEU A 16 -41.69 55.92 9.86
CA LEU A 16 -41.52 54.47 9.75
C LEU A 16 -40.19 54.01 10.34
N ASP A 17 -40.16 52.79 10.88
CA ASP A 17 -38.91 52.12 11.25
C ASP A 17 -38.09 51.72 10.00
N HIS A 18 -36.83 51.32 10.20
CA HIS A 18 -35.92 51.02 9.08
C HIS A 18 -36.47 49.93 8.12
N ILE A 19 -37.27 48.98 8.63
CA ILE A 19 -37.89 47.91 7.85
C ILE A 19 -39.09 48.45 7.05
N GLY A 20 -39.94 49.25 7.68
CA GLY A 20 -41.08 49.93 7.06
C GLY A 20 -40.66 50.90 5.96
N GLN A 21 -39.59 51.66 6.19
CA GLN A 21 -38.98 52.54 5.19
C GLN A 21 -38.57 51.77 3.92
N LEU A 22 -37.83 50.67 4.07
CA LEU A 22 -37.38 49.84 2.94
C LEU A 22 -38.57 49.19 2.21
N ALA A 23 -39.56 48.67 2.95
CA ALA A 23 -40.74 48.05 2.36
C ALA A 23 -41.56 49.04 1.53
N ARG A 24 -41.67 50.29 1.97
CA ARG A 24 -42.38 51.36 1.23
C ARG A 24 -41.62 51.77 -0.02
N LEU A 25 -40.32 52.00 0.07
CA LEU A 25 -39.46 52.36 -1.06
C LEU A 25 -39.46 51.26 -2.15
N ARG A 26 -39.46 49.98 -1.76
CA ARG A 26 -39.59 48.85 -2.71
C ARG A 26 -40.95 48.79 -3.42
N ARG A 27 -42.04 49.09 -2.73
CA ARG A 27 -43.38 49.17 -3.37
C ARG A 27 -43.44 50.29 -4.39
N LEU A 28 -42.85 51.45 -4.09
CA LEU A 28 -42.75 52.57 -5.04
C LEU A 28 -41.88 52.18 -6.25
N ARG A 29 -40.76 51.49 -6.02
CA ARG A 29 -39.92 50.95 -7.09
C ARG A 29 -40.69 50.00 -8.01
N ALA A 30 -41.45 49.06 -7.45
CA ALA A 30 -42.31 48.15 -8.22
C ALA A 30 -43.43 48.88 -8.98
N GLY A 31 -43.86 50.05 -8.49
CA GLY A 31 -44.83 50.94 -9.14
C GLY A 31 -44.26 51.84 -10.25
N GLY A 32 -43.01 51.65 -10.67
CA GLY A 32 -42.39 52.40 -11.77
C GLY A 32 -41.74 53.73 -11.39
N ALA A 33 -41.44 53.92 -10.09
CA ALA A 33 -40.69 55.07 -9.59
C ALA A 33 -39.24 55.12 -10.12
N SER A 34 -38.72 56.34 -10.27
CA SER A 34 -37.31 56.55 -10.64
C SER A 34 -36.36 55.97 -9.58
N PRO A 35 -35.41 55.12 -9.96
CA PRO A 35 -34.43 54.60 -9.01
C PRO A 35 -33.61 55.74 -8.40
N LEU A 36 -33.22 56.76 -9.19
CA LEU A 36 -32.44 57.89 -8.70
C LEU A 36 -33.20 58.74 -7.68
N ALA A 37 -34.50 59.02 -7.92
CA ALA A 37 -35.32 59.78 -6.98
C ALA A 37 -35.52 59.03 -5.64
N LEU A 38 -35.62 57.69 -5.69
CA LEU A 38 -35.70 56.87 -4.48
C LEU A 38 -34.37 56.82 -3.72
N LEU A 39 -33.23 56.83 -4.42
CA LEU A 39 -31.90 56.91 -3.81
C LEU A 39 -31.65 58.26 -3.13
N GLU A 40 -32.06 59.37 -3.75
CA GLU A 40 -31.97 60.71 -3.15
C GLU A 40 -32.79 60.83 -1.86
N VAL A 41 -34.00 60.27 -1.86
CA VAL A 41 -34.86 60.21 -0.65
C VAL A 41 -34.22 59.30 0.41
N ALA A 42 -33.73 58.12 0.04
CA ALA A 42 -33.09 57.20 0.97
C ALA A 42 -31.82 57.77 1.61
N ALA A 43 -31.01 58.53 0.85
CA ALA A 43 -29.82 59.20 1.37
C ALA A 43 -30.13 60.24 2.45
N ARG A 44 -31.25 60.96 2.29
CA ARG A 44 -31.71 61.98 3.25
C ARG A 44 -32.29 61.39 4.54
N LEU A 45 -32.65 60.11 4.58
CA LEU A 45 -33.19 59.42 5.76
C LEU A 45 -32.11 58.85 6.71
N ALA A 46 -30.83 58.92 6.35
CA ALA A 46 -29.71 58.35 7.12
C ALA A 46 -29.87 56.85 7.45
N ASN A 47 -30.54 56.09 6.58
CA ASN A 47 -30.73 54.64 6.70
C ASN A 47 -29.82 53.91 5.71
N ASP A 48 -28.57 53.68 6.11
CA ASP A 48 -27.53 53.08 5.27
C ASP A 48 -27.92 51.69 4.72
N LEU A 49 -28.71 50.91 5.49
CA LEU A 49 -29.17 49.58 5.08
C LEU A 49 -30.26 49.65 4.00
N ALA A 50 -31.23 50.56 4.15
CA ALA A 50 -32.25 50.75 3.12
C ALA A 50 -31.65 51.34 1.85
N LEU A 51 -30.71 52.27 1.99
CA LEU A 51 -29.99 52.84 0.87
C LEU A 51 -29.17 51.79 0.12
N ALA A 52 -28.40 50.95 0.84
CA ALA A 52 -27.64 49.86 0.24
C ALA A 52 -28.53 48.83 -0.49
N ALA A 53 -29.68 48.49 0.11
CA ALA A 53 -30.66 47.60 -0.52
C ALA A 53 -31.24 48.20 -1.81
N LEU A 54 -31.55 49.50 -1.82
CA LEU A 54 -32.10 50.18 -3.00
C LEU A 54 -31.08 50.37 -4.12
N VAL A 55 -29.80 50.59 -3.81
CA VAL A 55 -28.74 50.60 -4.83
C VAL A 55 -28.61 49.22 -5.46
N GLY A 56 -28.61 48.15 -4.67
CA GLY A 56 -28.63 46.79 -5.19
C GLY A 56 -29.85 46.52 -6.08
N ASP A 57 -31.04 46.89 -5.61
CA ASP A 57 -32.31 46.72 -6.35
C ASP A 57 -32.41 47.64 -7.60
N ALA A 58 -31.65 48.75 -7.66
CA ALA A 58 -31.55 49.62 -8.83
C ALA A 58 -30.68 49.01 -9.93
N LEU A 59 -29.75 48.15 -9.55
CA LEU A 59 -28.81 47.46 -10.44
C LEU A 59 -29.27 46.04 -10.83
N THR A 60 -30.40 45.56 -10.29
CA THR A 60 -31.05 44.32 -10.74
C THR A 60 -31.91 44.56 -11.97
N GLY A 61 -31.49 44.04 -13.14
CA GLY A 61 -32.17 44.19 -14.44
C GLY A 61 -31.26 44.82 -15.51
N PRO A 62 -31.78 45.14 -16.71
CA PRO A 62 -30.99 45.84 -17.73
C PRO A 62 -30.65 47.26 -17.24
N VAL A 63 -29.37 47.51 -17.02
CA VAL A 63 -28.82 48.83 -16.65
C VAL A 63 -28.17 49.43 -17.90
N ASP A 64 -28.60 50.62 -18.30
CA ASP A 64 -27.93 51.39 -19.35
C ASP A 64 -26.81 52.27 -18.78
N ASP A 65 -25.93 52.77 -19.65
CA ASP A 65 -24.79 53.61 -19.25
C ASP A 65 -25.23 54.87 -18.50
N ALA A 66 -26.39 55.43 -18.83
CA ALA A 66 -26.92 56.63 -18.19
C ALA A 66 -27.30 56.37 -16.72
N LEU A 67 -27.97 55.24 -16.44
CA LEU A 67 -28.29 54.81 -15.09
C LEU A 67 -27.03 54.42 -14.31
N ALA A 68 -26.10 53.70 -14.94
CA ALA A 68 -24.81 53.35 -14.33
C ALA A 68 -24.00 54.60 -13.93
N ALA A 69 -23.95 55.61 -14.81
CA ALA A 69 -23.27 56.87 -14.53
C ALA A 69 -23.96 57.65 -13.39
N ALA A 70 -25.30 57.70 -13.37
CA ALA A 70 -26.05 58.40 -12.33
C ALA A 70 -25.91 57.74 -10.95
N VAL A 71 -26.02 56.41 -10.88
CA VAL A 71 -25.79 55.65 -9.64
C VAL A 71 -24.33 55.73 -9.21
N GLY A 72 -23.39 55.71 -10.16
CA GLY A 72 -21.97 55.91 -9.87
C GLY A 72 -21.67 57.27 -9.26
N ALA A 73 -22.19 58.35 -9.86
CA ALA A 73 -22.07 59.71 -9.33
C ALA A 73 -22.70 59.84 -7.93
N PHE A 74 -23.85 59.17 -7.71
CA PHE A 74 -24.48 59.10 -6.40
C PHE A 74 -23.55 58.43 -5.37
N LEU A 75 -22.98 57.27 -5.69
CA LEU A 75 -22.06 56.54 -4.82
C LEU A 75 -20.78 57.34 -4.52
N ALA A 76 -20.27 58.09 -5.50
CA ALA A 76 -19.13 58.96 -5.34
C ALA A 76 -19.37 60.08 -4.30
N ALA A 77 -20.63 60.45 -4.02
CA ALA A 77 -20.97 61.45 -3.03
C ALA A 77 -21.24 60.87 -1.62
N GLN A 78 -21.27 59.54 -1.45
CA GLN A 78 -21.63 58.90 -0.18
C GLN A 78 -20.43 58.71 0.77
N SER A 79 -20.74 58.39 2.02
CA SER A 79 -19.76 58.03 3.05
C SER A 79 -19.15 56.64 2.79
N GLU A 80 -17.97 56.40 3.37
CA GLU A 80 -17.29 55.10 3.30
C GLU A 80 -18.18 53.95 3.79
N THR A 81 -18.93 54.15 4.87
CA THR A 81 -19.84 53.17 5.49
C THR A 81 -20.98 52.77 4.56
N VAL A 82 -21.57 53.74 3.86
CA VAL A 82 -22.65 53.51 2.90
C VAL A 82 -22.12 52.73 1.71
N VAL A 83 -20.98 53.14 1.15
CA VAL A 83 -20.37 52.44 0.01
C VAL A 83 -20.02 51.00 0.38
N ASP A 84 -19.43 50.76 1.55
CA ASP A 84 -19.13 49.40 2.03
C ASP A 84 -20.40 48.53 2.16
N ALA A 85 -21.49 49.08 2.69
CA ALA A 85 -22.78 48.38 2.77
C ALA A 85 -23.39 48.07 1.39
N VAL A 86 -23.23 48.98 0.42
CA VAL A 86 -23.64 48.76 -0.97
C VAL A 86 -22.83 47.62 -1.61
N LEU A 87 -21.51 47.63 -1.46
CA LEU A 87 -20.62 46.61 -2.02
C LEU A 87 -20.96 45.21 -1.49
N ASP A 88 -21.22 45.07 -0.19
CA ASP A 88 -21.68 43.81 0.42
C ASP A 88 -22.95 43.27 -0.25
N ARG A 89 -23.86 44.16 -0.66
CA ARG A 89 -25.10 43.76 -1.33
C ARG A 89 -24.85 43.34 -2.78
N LEU A 90 -23.94 44.02 -3.48
CA LEU A 90 -23.57 43.72 -4.87
C LEU A 90 -22.80 42.40 -5.01
N ALA A 91 -22.21 41.88 -3.92
CA ALA A 91 -21.61 40.54 -3.89
C ALA A 91 -22.64 39.39 -3.94
N GLY A 92 -23.94 39.67 -3.80
CA GLY A 92 -25.00 38.66 -3.79
C GLY A 92 -25.47 38.21 -5.18
N PRO A 93 -26.18 37.06 -5.28
CA PRO A 93 -26.67 36.55 -6.57
C PRO A 93 -27.78 37.44 -7.17
N GLY A 94 -27.76 37.62 -8.50
CA GLY A 94 -28.85 38.26 -9.26
C GLY A 94 -28.57 39.65 -9.84
N VAL A 95 -27.33 40.14 -9.80
CA VAL A 95 -26.91 41.41 -10.41
C VAL A 95 -25.99 41.12 -11.61
N GLU A 96 -26.23 41.74 -12.76
CA GLU A 96 -25.41 41.56 -13.97
C GLU A 96 -24.01 42.15 -13.76
N ALA A 97 -22.97 41.35 -14.01
CA ALA A 97 -21.58 41.73 -13.72
C ALA A 97 -21.12 42.97 -14.49
N GLU A 98 -21.54 43.11 -15.75
CA GLU A 98 -21.19 44.26 -16.60
C GLU A 98 -21.75 45.58 -16.05
N ALA A 99 -23.00 45.58 -15.59
CA ALA A 99 -23.66 46.75 -15.00
C ALA A 99 -22.99 47.21 -13.70
N VAL A 100 -22.57 46.25 -12.86
CA VAL A 100 -21.84 46.53 -11.62
C VAL A 100 -20.50 47.18 -11.92
N VAL A 101 -19.72 46.60 -12.83
CA VAL A 101 -18.40 47.14 -13.21
C VAL A 101 -18.53 48.56 -13.77
N ALA A 102 -19.45 48.78 -14.71
CA ALA A 102 -19.67 50.10 -15.30
C ALA A 102 -20.03 51.16 -14.25
N THR A 103 -20.98 50.83 -13.36
CA THR A 103 -21.43 51.73 -12.29
C THR A 103 -20.29 52.09 -11.32
N LEU A 104 -19.53 51.09 -10.89
CA LEU A 104 -18.43 51.28 -9.94
C LEU A 104 -17.24 52.03 -10.57
N GLU A 105 -16.96 51.83 -11.85
CA GLU A 105 -15.96 52.64 -12.56
C GLU A 105 -16.37 54.11 -12.70
N HIS A 106 -17.66 54.38 -12.97
CA HIS A 106 -18.20 55.74 -12.93
C HIS A 106 -18.12 56.35 -11.53
N ALA A 107 -18.40 55.57 -10.48
CA ALA A 107 -18.23 56.02 -9.10
C ALA A 107 -16.78 56.40 -8.82
N ILE A 108 -15.83 55.56 -9.17
CA ILE A 108 -14.41 55.86 -8.98
C ILE A 108 -14.01 57.12 -9.76
N ALA A 109 -14.43 57.28 -11.01
CA ALA A 109 -14.12 58.46 -11.81
C ALA A 109 -14.66 59.76 -11.20
N GLY A 110 -15.77 59.70 -10.45
CA GLY A 110 -16.36 60.81 -9.72
C GLY A 110 -15.72 61.10 -8.35
N THR A 111 -14.91 60.20 -7.80
CA THR A 111 -14.27 60.40 -6.50
C THR A 111 -13.10 61.37 -6.56
N SER A 112 -12.99 62.23 -5.55
CA SER A 112 -11.82 63.08 -5.35
C SER A 112 -10.72 62.37 -4.53
N LEU A 113 -9.50 62.91 -4.51
CA LEU A 113 -8.42 62.38 -3.68
C LEU A 113 -8.75 62.44 -2.17
N ALA A 114 -9.63 63.36 -1.75
CA ALA A 114 -10.15 63.39 -0.39
C ALA A 114 -11.03 62.18 -0.05
N GLN A 115 -11.44 61.38 -1.04
CA GLN A 115 -12.24 60.16 -0.87
C GLN A 115 -11.44 58.90 -1.23
N VAL A 116 -10.10 58.98 -1.19
CA VAL A 116 -9.21 57.87 -1.57
C VAL A 116 -9.50 56.55 -0.87
N ARG A 117 -10.01 56.57 0.37
CA ARG A 117 -10.47 55.35 1.08
C ARG A 117 -11.62 54.69 0.33
N THR A 118 -12.67 55.45 0.03
CA THR A 118 -13.82 55.00 -0.77
C THR A 118 -13.39 54.48 -2.14
N THR A 119 -12.48 55.19 -2.82
CA THR A 119 -11.93 54.73 -4.10
C THR A 119 -11.26 53.36 -3.97
N CYS A 120 -10.41 53.17 -2.94
CA CYS A 120 -9.73 51.89 -2.71
C CYS A 120 -10.69 50.76 -2.28
N LEU A 121 -11.80 51.08 -1.60
CA LEU A 121 -12.83 50.08 -1.28
C LEU A 121 -13.50 49.54 -2.54
N ILE A 122 -13.90 50.44 -3.44
CA ILE A 122 -14.50 50.05 -4.72
C ILE A 122 -13.50 49.28 -5.57
N ASP A 123 -12.25 49.76 -5.67
CA ASP A 123 -11.18 49.11 -6.43
C ASP A 123 -10.91 47.68 -5.92
N ARG A 124 -10.91 47.48 -4.60
CA ARG A 124 -10.75 46.15 -3.97
C ARG A 124 -11.92 45.22 -4.25
N PHE A 125 -13.15 45.74 -4.23
CA PHE A 125 -14.33 44.96 -4.58
C PHE A 125 -14.24 44.48 -6.04
N LEU A 126 -13.89 45.38 -6.97
CA LEU A 126 -13.69 45.05 -8.37
C LEU A 126 -12.57 44.02 -8.55
N SER A 127 -11.43 44.16 -7.88
CA SER A 127 -10.35 43.17 -7.99
C SER A 127 -10.75 41.78 -7.48
N ARG A 128 -11.66 41.70 -6.51
CA ARG A 128 -12.06 40.44 -5.87
C ARG A 128 -13.19 39.73 -6.62
N HIS A 129 -14.18 40.48 -7.09
CA HIS A 129 -15.40 39.92 -7.69
C HIS A 129 -15.42 40.02 -9.22
N HIS A 130 -14.60 40.91 -9.81
CA HIS A 130 -14.59 41.22 -11.25
C HIS A 130 -13.16 41.44 -11.78
N ALA A 131 -12.23 40.53 -11.45
CA ALA A 131 -10.79 40.70 -11.67
C ALA A 131 -10.38 41.00 -13.13
N GLU A 132 -10.99 40.33 -14.12
CA GLU A 132 -10.67 40.54 -15.53
C GLU A 132 -11.03 41.96 -16.01
N ALA A 133 -12.24 42.41 -15.67
CA ALA A 133 -12.72 43.74 -16.04
C ALA A 133 -11.95 44.85 -15.29
N HIS A 134 -11.62 44.60 -14.02
CA HIS A 134 -10.75 45.48 -13.22
C HIS A 134 -9.36 45.65 -13.85
N ALA A 135 -8.72 44.54 -14.25
CA ALA A 135 -7.42 44.57 -14.91
C ALA A 135 -7.46 45.33 -16.24
N ALA A 136 -8.52 45.13 -17.05
CA ALA A 136 -8.72 45.86 -18.30
C ALA A 136 -8.89 47.37 -18.06
N SER A 137 -9.65 47.76 -17.03
CA SER A 137 -9.84 49.16 -16.64
C SER A 137 -8.53 49.84 -16.22
N LEU A 138 -7.72 49.19 -15.38
CA LEU A 138 -6.42 49.72 -14.96
C LEU A 138 -5.45 49.86 -16.15
N ALA A 139 -5.47 48.92 -17.10
CA ALA A 139 -4.67 49.02 -18.32
C ALA A 139 -5.13 50.20 -19.21
N ALA A 140 -6.43 50.41 -19.36
CA ALA A 140 -6.99 51.54 -20.11
C ALA A 140 -6.67 52.89 -19.44
N LEU A 141 -6.68 52.94 -18.10
CA LEU A 141 -6.27 54.11 -17.32
C LEU A 141 -4.78 54.42 -17.54
N LEU A 142 -3.90 53.41 -17.49
CA LEU A 142 -2.48 53.60 -17.74
C LEU A 142 -2.23 54.15 -19.15
N ALA A 143 -2.86 53.57 -20.17
CA ALA A 143 -2.75 54.06 -21.54
C ALA A 143 -3.28 55.51 -21.69
N THR A 144 -4.31 55.88 -20.92
CA THR A 144 -4.83 57.25 -20.87
C THR A 144 -3.82 58.20 -20.23
N CYS A 145 -3.15 57.79 -19.15
CA CYS A 145 -2.07 58.55 -18.54
C CYS A 145 -0.86 58.69 -19.49
N GLU A 146 -0.46 57.64 -20.19
CA GLU A 146 0.62 57.69 -21.19
C GLU A 146 0.28 58.70 -22.31
N ARG A 147 -0.94 58.68 -22.84
CA ARG A 147 -1.41 59.65 -23.84
C ARG A 147 -1.45 61.09 -23.29
N ALA A 148 -1.95 61.28 -22.07
CA ALA A 148 -2.00 62.59 -21.44
C ALA A 148 -0.59 63.17 -21.21
N LEU A 149 0.35 62.32 -20.79
CA LEU A 149 1.76 62.69 -20.62
C LEU A 149 2.41 63.08 -21.96
N ALA A 150 2.10 62.36 -23.04
CA ALA A 150 2.61 62.69 -24.38
C ALA A 150 2.00 63.98 -24.95
N ALA A 151 0.71 64.25 -24.70
CA ALA A 151 0.00 65.38 -25.28
C ALA A 151 0.18 66.70 -24.49
N ALA A 152 0.20 66.63 -23.16
CA ALA A 152 0.14 67.79 -22.27
C ALA A 152 1.24 67.81 -21.20
N GLY A 153 2.23 66.91 -21.30
CA GLY A 153 3.31 66.80 -20.32
C GLY A 153 2.82 66.37 -18.94
N VAL A 154 3.65 66.61 -17.92
CA VAL A 154 3.37 66.20 -16.53
C VAL A 154 2.14 66.88 -15.94
N ASP A 155 1.82 68.10 -16.39
CA ASP A 155 0.65 68.86 -15.91
C ASP A 155 -0.68 68.25 -16.36
N GLY A 156 -0.68 67.49 -17.47
CA GLY A 156 -1.84 66.72 -17.95
C GLY A 156 -2.21 65.52 -17.05
N LEU A 157 -1.34 65.14 -16.12
CA LEU A 157 -1.55 64.02 -15.21
C LEU A 157 -2.23 64.49 -13.91
N SER A 158 -3.50 64.14 -13.74
CA SER A 158 -4.22 64.42 -12.49
C SER A 158 -3.77 63.48 -11.37
N LEU A 159 -3.65 64.01 -10.16
CA LEU A 159 -3.26 63.21 -8.99
C LEU A 159 -4.25 62.08 -8.72
N ALA A 160 -5.56 62.30 -8.93
CA ALA A 160 -6.58 61.26 -8.75
C ALA A 160 -6.41 60.07 -9.72
N ARG A 161 -6.02 60.31 -10.98
CA ARG A 161 -5.73 59.23 -11.94
C ARG A 161 -4.46 58.48 -11.57
N LEU A 162 -3.41 59.20 -11.17
CA LEU A 162 -2.16 58.59 -10.71
C LEU A 162 -2.36 57.76 -9.44
N ALA A 163 -3.25 58.19 -8.54
CA ALA A 163 -3.57 57.47 -7.30
C ALA A 163 -4.17 56.07 -7.52
N ARG A 164 -4.79 55.82 -8.68
CA ARG A 164 -5.35 54.51 -9.03
C ARG A 164 -4.34 53.56 -9.68
N LEU A 165 -3.25 54.10 -10.25
CA LEU A 165 -2.23 53.27 -10.89
C LEU A 165 -1.49 52.42 -9.84
N SER A 166 -1.13 51.20 -10.22
CA SER A 166 -0.24 50.37 -9.40
C SER A 166 1.18 50.92 -9.43
N ALA A 167 2.00 50.49 -8.48
CA ALA A 167 3.44 50.78 -8.48
C ALA A 167 4.11 50.48 -9.83
N ALA A 168 3.79 49.34 -10.44
CA ALA A 168 4.29 48.97 -11.76
C ALA A 168 3.79 49.92 -12.87
N GLY A 169 2.54 50.37 -12.78
CA GLY A 169 1.99 51.37 -13.69
C GLY A 169 2.69 52.72 -13.57
N LEU A 170 3.01 53.15 -12.35
CA LEU A 170 3.75 54.40 -12.10
C LEU A 170 5.19 54.32 -12.61
N GLU A 171 5.89 53.19 -12.39
CA GLU A 171 7.24 52.97 -12.95
C GLU A 171 7.23 52.91 -14.48
N ARG A 172 6.20 52.30 -15.08
CA ARG A 172 6.04 52.31 -16.53
C ARG A 172 5.83 53.72 -17.07
N LEU A 173 4.99 54.52 -16.39
CA LEU A 173 4.79 55.93 -16.75
C LEU A 173 6.09 56.73 -16.62
N ARG A 174 6.89 56.44 -15.57
CA ARG A 174 8.22 57.03 -15.35
C ARG A 174 9.24 56.67 -16.42
N ALA A 175 9.19 55.43 -16.93
CA ALA A 175 10.07 54.97 -17.99
C ALA A 175 9.86 55.73 -19.31
N VAL A 176 8.60 56.03 -19.64
CA VAL A 176 8.21 56.72 -20.89
C VAL A 176 8.16 58.25 -20.76
N ALA A 177 8.36 58.79 -19.56
CA ALA A 177 8.28 60.23 -19.32
C ALA A 177 9.46 61.00 -19.96
N PRO A 178 9.19 62.02 -20.80
CA PRO A 178 10.25 62.83 -21.41
C PRO A 178 10.99 63.70 -20.39
N ASP A 179 10.30 64.20 -19.35
CA ASP A 179 10.88 64.95 -18.22
C ASP A 179 10.67 64.16 -16.92
N ARG A 180 11.65 63.30 -16.60
CA ARG A 180 11.63 62.47 -15.38
C ARG A 180 11.67 63.32 -14.10
N PRO A 181 12.52 64.36 -13.96
CA PRO A 181 12.49 65.23 -12.78
C PRO A 181 11.12 65.86 -12.50
N ALA A 182 10.42 66.36 -13.53
CA ALA A 182 9.09 66.94 -13.36
C ALA A 182 8.06 65.89 -12.93
N LEU A 183 8.09 64.70 -13.54
CA LEU A 183 7.20 63.60 -13.14
C LEU A 183 7.49 63.15 -11.71
N ASP A 184 8.76 63.01 -11.31
CA ASP A 184 9.15 62.65 -9.94
C ASP A 184 8.64 63.68 -8.92
N ALA A 185 8.66 64.98 -9.27
CA ALA A 185 8.05 66.02 -8.45
C ALA A 185 6.53 65.88 -8.33
N ARG A 186 5.86 65.52 -9.44
CA ARG A 186 4.41 65.25 -9.46
C ARG A 186 4.04 64.02 -8.63
N LEU A 187 4.84 62.96 -8.69
CA LEU A 187 4.65 61.74 -7.89
C LEU A 187 4.90 61.99 -6.40
N ARG A 188 5.85 62.86 -6.03
CA ARG A 188 5.99 63.34 -4.64
C ARG A 188 4.75 64.11 -4.19
N ALA A 189 4.23 65.01 -5.02
CA ALA A 189 2.99 65.73 -4.72
C ALA A 189 1.78 64.79 -4.57
N LEU A 190 1.71 63.71 -5.36
CA LEU A 190 0.73 62.63 -5.16
C LEU A 190 0.87 62.00 -3.78
N ALA A 191 2.08 61.59 -3.40
CA ALA A 191 2.32 60.93 -2.12
C ALA A 191 1.91 61.84 -0.95
N ASP A 192 2.33 63.10 -0.96
CA ASP A 192 1.98 64.09 0.07
C ASP A 192 0.46 64.30 0.15
N ALA A 193 -0.21 64.42 -1.00
CA ALA A 193 -1.65 64.64 -1.05
C ALA A 193 -2.45 63.41 -0.58
N VAL A 194 -1.98 62.19 -0.86
CA VAL A 194 -2.58 60.94 -0.34
C VAL A 194 -2.40 60.85 1.17
N LEU A 195 -1.20 61.11 1.70
CA LEU A 195 -0.93 61.08 3.14
C LEU A 195 -1.78 62.13 3.86
N ALA A 196 -1.90 63.35 3.31
CA ALA A 196 -2.75 64.40 3.85
C ALA A 196 -4.24 64.01 3.83
N ALA A 197 -4.73 63.39 2.76
CA ALA A 197 -6.12 62.93 2.67
C ALA A 197 -6.47 61.83 3.70
N LEU A 198 -5.45 61.08 4.14
CA LEU A 198 -5.55 60.02 5.14
C LEU A 198 -5.27 60.48 6.57
N ASP A 199 -4.72 61.68 6.78
CA ASP A 199 -4.42 62.26 8.10
C ASP A 199 -5.68 62.77 8.83
N ARG A 200 -6.71 61.92 8.94
CA ARG A 200 -7.91 62.17 9.75
C ARG A 200 -7.82 61.40 11.06
N GLY A 201 -8.14 62.08 12.16
CA GLY A 201 -8.03 61.49 13.50
C GLY A 201 -9.03 60.35 13.70
N ALA A 202 -8.53 59.22 14.22
CA ALA A 202 -9.37 58.17 14.76
C ALA A 202 -10.16 58.67 15.97
N SER A 203 -11.41 58.24 16.12
CA SER A 203 -12.22 58.51 17.31
C SER A 203 -11.61 57.83 18.56
N LEU A 204 -11.92 58.35 19.75
CA LEU A 204 -11.46 57.76 21.02
C LEU A 204 -11.93 56.30 21.19
N ASN A 205 -13.10 55.95 20.64
CA ASN A 205 -13.64 54.59 20.68
C ASN A 205 -12.85 53.65 19.76
N GLU A 206 -12.48 54.12 18.57
CA GLU A 206 -11.61 53.39 17.63
C GLU A 206 -10.21 53.13 18.22
N LEU A 207 -9.60 54.13 18.86
CA LEU A 207 -8.30 53.97 19.50
C LEU A 207 -8.33 52.95 20.65
N ARG A 208 -9.41 52.94 21.44
CA ARG A 208 -9.64 51.93 22.49
C ARG A 208 -9.90 50.54 21.90
N ALA A 209 -10.66 50.46 20.80
CA ALA A 209 -10.90 49.22 20.10
C ALA A 209 -9.57 48.65 19.60
N ILE A 210 -8.77 49.38 18.82
CA ILE A 210 -7.47 48.93 18.32
C ILE A 210 -6.53 48.51 19.46
N LYS A 211 -6.43 49.30 20.53
CA LYS A 211 -5.54 48.99 21.66
C LYS A 211 -5.98 47.76 22.44
N SER A 212 -7.28 47.50 22.53
CA SER A 212 -7.83 46.29 23.17
C SER A 212 -7.80 45.06 22.25
N PHE A 213 -8.06 45.22 20.95
CA PHE A 213 -7.99 44.17 19.92
C PHE A 213 -6.55 43.73 19.67
N GLY A 214 -5.66 44.70 19.43
CA GLY A 214 -4.24 44.53 19.11
C GLY A 214 -3.39 43.95 20.25
N ARG A 215 -3.81 44.09 21.51
CA ARG A 215 -3.15 43.46 22.66
C ARG A 215 -3.78 42.13 23.09
N LYS A 216 -5.10 41.93 22.94
CA LYS A 216 -5.76 40.70 23.39
C LYS A 216 -5.71 39.54 22.40
N LEU A 217 -5.92 39.78 21.10
CA LEU A 217 -5.87 38.71 20.07
C LEU A 217 -4.44 38.27 19.72
N TYR A 218 -3.47 39.12 20.04
CA TYR A 218 -2.11 39.04 19.53
C TYR A 218 -1.04 38.88 20.62
N ALA A 219 -1.40 39.02 21.89
CA ALA A 219 -0.52 38.62 22.98
C ALA A 219 -0.19 37.12 22.91
N GLU A 220 -1.09 36.31 22.33
CA GLU A 220 -0.99 34.85 22.23
C GLU A 220 -0.49 34.34 20.86
N SER A 221 -0.55 35.14 19.79
CA SER A 221 -0.27 34.66 18.42
C SER A 221 1.22 34.64 18.06
N SER A 222 1.73 33.48 17.62
CA SER A 222 3.09 33.26 17.09
C SER A 222 3.36 33.89 15.70
N HIS A 223 2.37 34.56 15.10
CA HIS A 223 2.34 34.89 13.68
C HIS A 223 2.99 36.22 13.26
N PHE A 224 3.54 37.05 14.16
CA PHE A 224 4.08 38.38 13.81
C PHE A 224 5.06 38.36 12.62
N VAL A 225 6.09 37.51 12.66
CA VAL A 225 7.09 37.43 11.57
C VAL A 225 6.48 36.81 10.32
N LEU A 226 5.60 35.82 10.49
CA LEU A 226 4.97 35.08 9.39
C LEU A 226 4.03 35.96 8.55
N GLU A 227 3.29 36.88 9.18
CA GLU A 227 2.41 37.83 8.47
C GLU A 227 3.22 38.79 7.59
N PHE A 228 4.38 39.27 8.05
CA PHE A 228 5.28 40.08 7.23
C PHE A 228 5.88 39.29 6.08
N LEU A 229 6.24 38.03 6.32
CA LEU A 229 6.76 37.15 5.30
C LEU A 229 5.73 36.89 4.20
N GLN A 230 4.47 36.66 4.57
CA GLN A 230 3.36 36.51 3.62
C GLN A 230 3.14 37.79 2.81
N ASN A 231 3.07 38.97 3.45
CA ASN A 231 2.93 40.24 2.75
C ASN A 231 4.07 40.48 1.74
N ALA A 232 5.29 40.08 2.09
CA ALA A 232 6.42 40.18 1.18
C ALA A 232 6.30 39.20 0.00
N ASP A 233 5.84 37.97 0.23
CA ASP A 233 5.60 36.96 -0.82
C ASP A 233 4.50 37.41 -1.79
N ASP A 234 3.39 37.96 -1.27
CA ASP A 234 2.28 38.52 -2.04
C ASP A 234 2.72 39.74 -2.87
N ALA A 235 3.62 40.56 -2.32
CA ALA A 235 4.27 41.65 -3.05
C ALA A 235 5.30 41.16 -4.10
N GLY A 236 5.54 39.85 -4.21
CA GLY A 236 6.44 39.27 -5.18
C GLY A 236 7.92 39.28 -4.80
N ALA A 237 8.24 39.45 -3.51
CA ALA A 237 9.62 39.47 -3.03
C ALA A 237 10.33 38.13 -3.23
N ARG A 238 11.62 38.18 -3.52
CA ARG A 238 12.53 37.01 -3.53
C ARG A 238 13.36 36.91 -2.26
N ARG A 239 13.66 38.06 -1.64
CA ARG A 239 14.49 38.18 -0.44
C ARG A 239 13.69 38.89 0.65
N PHE A 240 13.69 38.28 1.84
CA PHE A 240 13.14 38.85 3.06
C PHE A 240 14.22 38.88 4.13
N GLU A 241 14.29 39.97 4.87
CA GLU A 241 15.21 40.14 5.98
C GLU A 241 14.53 40.76 7.20
N ILE A 242 14.81 40.22 8.39
CA ILE A 242 14.39 40.81 9.66
C ILE A 242 15.62 41.00 10.55
N ARG A 243 15.81 42.22 11.05
CA ARG A 243 16.88 42.62 11.97
C ARG A 243 16.29 42.99 13.32
N PHE A 244 16.70 42.27 14.36
CA PHE A 244 16.42 42.62 15.74
C PHE A 244 17.57 43.47 16.26
N GLU A 245 17.32 44.77 16.46
CA GLU A 245 18.30 45.74 16.95
C GLU A 245 17.93 46.25 18.36
N PRO A 246 18.88 46.76 19.17
CA PRO A 246 18.62 47.13 20.57
C PRO A 246 17.45 48.10 20.82
N ARG A 247 17.09 48.92 19.82
CA ARG A 247 16.04 49.95 19.93
C ARG A 247 14.92 49.81 18.91
N ARG A 248 15.00 48.89 17.96
CA ARG A 248 14.02 48.72 16.89
C ARG A 248 14.08 47.33 16.27
N ILE A 249 13.00 46.93 15.61
CA ILE A 249 13.00 45.80 14.66
C ILE A 249 12.92 46.39 13.26
N VAL A 250 13.79 45.94 12.35
CA VAL A 250 13.77 46.36 10.95
C VAL A 250 13.38 45.16 10.09
N ILE A 251 12.42 45.33 9.19
CA ILE A 251 11.98 44.30 8.24
C ILE A 251 12.18 44.85 6.84
N LEU A 252 12.84 44.10 5.97
CA LEU A 252 13.18 44.49 4.61
C LEU A 252 12.74 43.41 3.62
N HIS A 253 12.19 43.81 2.47
CA HIS A 253 11.96 42.90 1.34
C HIS A 253 12.09 43.61 -0.01
N ASP A 254 12.37 42.83 -1.05
CA ASP A 254 12.59 43.31 -2.43
C ASP A 254 11.37 43.10 -3.34
N GLY A 255 10.18 43.07 -2.74
CA GLY A 255 8.91 43.01 -3.45
C GLY A 255 8.55 44.34 -4.11
N ALA A 256 7.39 44.37 -4.77
CA ALA A 256 6.82 45.58 -5.36
C ALA A 256 6.71 46.71 -4.31
N PRO A 257 7.01 47.96 -4.69
CA PRO A 257 6.85 49.08 -3.78
C PRO A 257 5.37 49.39 -3.56
N PHE A 258 5.08 50.11 -2.48
CA PHE A 258 3.72 50.48 -2.10
C PHE A 258 3.05 51.35 -3.15
N ASP A 259 1.78 51.07 -3.39
CA ASP A 259 0.86 51.99 -4.04
C ASP A 259 -0.14 52.60 -3.04
N VAL A 260 -1.09 53.40 -3.53
CA VAL A 260 -2.10 54.05 -2.69
C VAL A 260 -2.94 53.05 -1.89
N ARG A 261 -3.28 51.90 -2.48
CA ARG A 261 -4.10 50.86 -1.82
C ARG A 261 -3.36 50.28 -0.64
N ASP A 262 -2.04 50.08 -0.76
CA ASP A 262 -1.20 49.59 0.34
C ASP A 262 -1.17 50.58 1.50
N VAL A 263 -1.00 51.88 1.21
CA VAL A 263 -1.01 52.95 2.22
C VAL A 263 -2.37 53.02 2.93
N VAL A 264 -3.47 52.96 2.18
CA VAL A 264 -4.84 52.90 2.74
C VAL A 264 -5.02 51.64 3.59
N GLY A 265 -4.51 50.50 3.14
CA GLY A 265 -4.58 49.22 3.83
C GLY A 265 -3.88 49.23 5.20
N VAL A 266 -2.63 49.69 5.27
CA VAL A 266 -1.87 49.73 6.54
C VAL A 266 -2.40 50.80 7.53
N THR A 267 -3.05 51.85 7.02
CA THR A 267 -3.64 52.95 7.82
C THR A 267 -5.13 52.79 8.15
N GLY A 268 -5.81 51.74 7.66
CA GLY A 268 -7.22 51.46 7.94
C GLY A 268 -7.50 51.09 9.40
N ILE A 269 -8.71 51.43 9.91
CA ILE A 269 -9.15 51.14 11.28
C ILE A 269 -10.43 50.29 11.37
N GLY A 270 -11.35 50.38 10.41
CA GLY A 270 -12.75 49.99 10.64
C GLY A 270 -13.31 48.85 9.80
N GLN A 271 -12.53 48.19 8.95
CA GLN A 271 -13.05 47.12 8.07
C GLN A 271 -13.10 45.73 8.76
N SER A 272 -12.73 45.64 10.04
CA SER A 272 -12.48 44.38 10.75
C SER A 272 -13.63 43.91 11.66
N THR A 273 -14.80 44.57 11.64
CA THR A 273 -15.95 44.22 12.50
C THR A 273 -17.08 43.46 11.80
N LYS A 274 -16.99 43.20 10.49
CA LYS A 274 -17.96 42.35 9.77
C LYS A 274 -17.47 40.90 9.73
N LEU A 275 -18.17 40.05 10.48
CA LEU A 275 -18.22 38.58 10.46
C LEU A 275 -16.90 37.79 10.30
N ALA A 276 -16.58 37.12 11.40
CA ALA A 276 -15.53 36.13 11.71
C ALA A 276 -15.43 34.90 10.78
N GLY A 277 -15.45 35.07 9.46
CA GLY A 277 -15.42 33.93 8.53
C GLY A 277 -15.00 34.22 7.09
N GLN A 278 -14.71 35.46 6.71
CA GLN A 278 -14.24 35.77 5.36
C GLN A 278 -12.71 35.85 5.31
N ILE A 279 -12.11 34.92 4.57
CA ILE A 279 -10.68 34.92 4.25
C ILE A 279 -10.40 36.17 3.39
N GLY A 280 -9.45 37.01 3.81
CA GLY A 280 -8.96 38.15 3.00
C GLY A 280 -9.27 39.57 3.51
N THR A 281 -9.49 39.79 4.82
CA THR A 281 -9.46 41.16 5.37
C THR A 281 -8.03 41.65 5.51
N PHE A 282 -7.54 42.31 4.45
CA PHE A 282 -6.31 43.08 4.48
C PHE A 282 -6.35 44.12 5.60
N GLY A 283 -5.24 44.23 6.34
CA GLY A 283 -5.07 45.21 7.41
C GLY A 283 -5.16 44.64 8.82
N ILE A 284 -5.65 43.41 9.05
CA ILE A 284 -5.62 42.78 10.38
C ILE A 284 -4.20 42.27 10.70
N GLY A 285 -3.54 41.59 9.75
CA GLY A 285 -2.18 41.04 9.90
C GLY A 285 -1.11 42.10 10.22
N PHE A 286 -1.13 43.24 9.51
CA PHE A 286 -0.17 44.34 9.75
C PHE A 286 -0.30 44.93 11.17
N LYS A 287 -1.51 44.99 11.76
CA LYS A 287 -1.69 45.59 13.10
C LYS A 287 -1.01 44.77 14.21
N SER A 288 -0.50 43.57 13.91
CA SER A 288 0.40 42.82 14.81
C SER A 288 1.68 43.60 15.16
N VAL A 289 2.11 44.60 14.36
CA VAL A 289 3.23 45.49 14.71
C VAL A 289 3.05 46.20 16.04
N TYR A 290 1.81 46.46 16.43
CA TYR A 290 1.51 47.17 17.67
C TYR A 290 1.73 46.33 18.94
N GLN A 291 2.13 45.06 18.78
CA GLN A 291 2.70 44.27 19.86
C GLN A 291 4.12 44.73 20.23
N VAL A 292 4.85 45.34 19.30
CA VAL A 292 6.27 45.69 19.46
C VAL A 292 6.57 47.18 19.32
N THR A 293 5.72 47.95 18.64
CA THR A 293 5.91 49.39 18.41
C THR A 293 4.62 50.17 18.52
N ASP A 294 4.64 51.40 19.04
CA ASP A 294 3.50 52.32 18.97
C ASP A 294 3.51 53.21 17.72
N CYS A 295 4.63 53.24 16.98
CA CYS A 295 4.85 54.14 15.86
C CYS A 295 5.64 53.44 14.75
N PRO A 296 5.01 52.54 13.97
CA PRO A 296 5.67 51.87 12.86
C PRO A 296 6.01 52.89 11.77
N LYS A 297 7.22 52.78 11.22
CA LYS A 297 7.73 53.62 10.15
C LYS A 297 7.92 52.80 8.89
N ILE A 298 7.49 53.32 7.75
CA ILE A 298 7.44 52.60 6.48
C ILE A 298 8.13 53.45 5.42
N ALA A 299 9.01 52.84 4.64
CA ALA A 299 9.58 53.42 3.44
C ALA A 299 9.47 52.40 2.30
N SER A 300 8.69 52.71 1.28
CA SER A 300 8.48 51.84 0.12
C SER A 300 8.14 52.68 -1.11
N GLY A 301 9.02 52.66 -2.11
CA GLY A 301 8.90 53.50 -3.31
C GLY A 301 8.65 54.98 -2.99
N LEU A 302 7.52 55.51 -3.48
CA LEU A 302 7.11 56.91 -3.30
C LEU A 302 6.69 57.24 -1.86
N TYR A 303 6.29 56.25 -1.06
CA TYR A 303 5.68 56.47 0.23
C TYR A 303 6.69 56.27 1.37
N ARG A 304 6.89 57.34 2.14
CA ARG A 304 7.79 57.38 3.30
C ARG A 304 7.08 58.06 4.45
N PHE A 305 6.52 57.28 5.38
CA PHE A 305 5.68 57.79 6.45
C PHE A 305 5.79 56.98 7.74
N GLU A 306 5.49 57.61 8.86
CA GLU A 306 5.23 56.96 10.14
C GLU A 306 3.73 56.93 10.42
N ILE A 307 3.26 55.89 11.10
CA ILE A 307 1.85 55.79 11.51
C ILE A 307 1.74 56.20 12.98
N VAL A 308 1.09 57.34 13.23
CA VAL A 308 0.81 57.84 14.56
C VAL A 308 -0.64 57.51 14.93
N ASN A 309 -0.91 57.24 16.21
CA ASN A 309 -2.26 56.91 16.70
C ASN A 309 -2.92 55.80 15.87
N TYR A 310 -2.15 54.76 15.54
CA TYR A 310 -2.56 53.53 14.85
C TYR A 310 -3.02 53.64 13.39
N SER A 311 -3.20 54.86 12.88
CA SER A 311 -3.96 55.10 11.64
C SER A 311 -3.64 56.37 10.89
N ARG A 312 -2.96 57.34 11.52
CA ARG A 312 -2.63 58.62 10.89
C ARG A 312 -1.25 58.52 10.25
N PRO A 313 -1.14 58.50 8.91
CA PRO A 313 0.15 58.51 8.27
C PRO A 313 0.73 59.93 8.27
N ARG A 314 1.99 60.08 8.69
CA ARG A 314 2.73 61.35 8.65
C ARG A 314 4.02 61.18 7.86
N PRO A 315 4.37 62.10 6.94
CA PRO A 315 5.62 62.00 6.18
C PRO A 315 6.85 61.89 7.09
N LEU A 316 7.79 61.01 6.72
CA LEU A 316 9.07 60.87 7.43
C LEU A 316 9.97 62.07 7.19
N ARG A 317 10.61 62.55 8.25
CA ARG A 317 11.56 63.68 8.19
C ARG A 317 13.00 63.26 7.89
N ALA A 318 13.30 61.98 8.07
CA ALA A 318 14.64 61.41 7.90
C ALA A 318 14.54 60.02 7.26
N PRO A 319 15.58 59.57 6.55
CA PRO A 319 15.65 58.19 6.05
C PRO A 319 15.62 57.17 7.19
N LEU A 320 15.10 55.97 6.91
CA LEU A 320 14.99 54.90 7.91
C LEU A 320 16.29 54.09 8.07
N LEU A 321 17.10 54.04 7.02
CA LEU A 321 18.38 53.36 6.94
C LEU A 321 19.42 54.37 6.43
N ASP A 322 20.65 54.21 6.90
CA ASP A 322 21.78 55.06 6.51
C ASP A 322 22.31 54.71 5.11
N ASP A 323 22.18 53.44 4.71
CA ASP A 323 22.58 52.90 3.40
C ASP A 323 21.38 52.36 2.60
N ASP A 324 21.51 52.35 1.27
CA ASP A 324 20.59 51.63 0.38
C ASP A 324 20.96 50.15 0.36
N ASP A 325 20.28 49.36 1.20
CA ASP A 325 20.49 47.92 1.33
C ASP A 325 20.02 47.11 0.10
N GLY A 326 19.55 47.77 -0.97
CA GLY A 326 19.06 47.10 -2.19
C GLY A 326 17.72 46.36 -2.01
N PHE A 327 16.97 46.74 -0.97
CA PHE A 327 15.60 46.30 -0.69
C PHE A 327 14.61 47.41 -1.06
N GLY A 328 13.48 47.05 -1.68
CA GLY A 328 12.48 48.00 -2.17
C GLY A 328 11.53 48.53 -1.10
N THR A 329 11.30 47.75 -0.04
CA THR A 329 10.38 48.08 1.05
C THR A 329 11.04 47.84 2.41
N VAL A 330 10.92 48.82 3.29
CA VAL A 330 11.50 48.83 4.64
C VAL A 330 10.45 49.21 5.67
N PHE A 331 10.29 48.37 6.68
CA PHE A 331 9.57 48.67 7.91
C PHE A 331 10.56 48.84 9.04
N ALA A 332 10.59 50.01 9.68
CA ALA A 332 11.33 50.23 10.92
C ALA A 332 10.33 50.37 12.07
N LEU A 333 10.47 49.51 13.07
CA LEU A 333 9.56 49.39 14.21
C LEU A 333 10.33 49.78 15.49
N PRO A 334 10.38 51.07 15.87
CA PRO A 334 10.96 51.49 17.15
C PRO A 334 10.29 50.75 18.30
N LEU A 335 11.08 50.10 19.15
CA LEU A 335 10.53 49.31 20.24
C LEU A 335 9.78 50.23 21.22
N ALA A 336 8.53 49.87 21.53
CA ALA A 336 7.82 50.44 22.67
C ALA A 336 8.44 49.92 23.99
N ASP A 337 7.79 50.16 25.13
CA ASP A 337 8.18 49.53 26.41
C ASP A 337 7.76 48.05 26.42
N VAL A 338 8.42 47.26 25.58
CA VAL A 338 8.24 45.82 25.40
C VAL A 338 9.39 45.16 26.15
N GLY A 339 9.09 44.42 27.22
CA GLY A 339 10.11 43.78 28.04
C GLY A 339 11.07 42.89 27.22
N ARG A 340 12.33 42.82 27.64
CA ARG A 340 13.41 42.08 26.93
C ARG A 340 13.06 40.61 26.66
N GLU A 341 12.29 39.99 27.55
CA GLU A 341 11.80 38.61 27.40
C GLU A 341 10.93 38.42 26.15
N ARG A 342 10.04 39.37 25.85
CA ARG A 342 9.17 39.30 24.66
C ARG A 342 9.97 39.43 23.38
N ILE A 343 10.96 40.32 23.34
CA ILE A 343 11.87 40.48 22.19
C ILE A 343 12.69 39.21 21.99
N THR A 344 13.19 38.63 23.08
CA THR A 344 13.93 37.36 23.05
C THR A 344 13.06 36.23 22.51
N TRP A 345 11.81 36.14 22.97
CA TRP A 345 10.83 35.18 22.45
C TRP A 345 10.56 35.37 20.95
N LEU A 346 10.42 36.60 20.46
CA LEU A 346 10.25 36.87 19.01
C LEU A 346 11.47 36.44 18.18
N ILE A 347 12.69 36.65 18.71
CA ILE A 347 13.92 36.16 18.08
C ILE A 347 13.90 34.64 18.01
N ASP A 348 13.54 33.96 19.11
CA ASP A 348 13.46 32.50 19.15
C ASP A 348 12.43 31.97 18.15
N GLN A 349 11.25 32.59 18.05
CA GLN A 349 10.25 32.24 17.05
C GLN A 349 10.77 32.44 15.62
N ALA A 350 11.44 33.56 15.32
CA ALA A 350 12.01 33.81 14.01
C ALA A 350 13.07 32.76 13.64
N LEU A 351 13.98 32.44 14.58
CA LEU A 351 15.03 31.44 14.36
C LEU A 351 14.47 30.02 14.23
N ALA A 352 13.33 29.73 14.86
CA ALA A 352 12.62 28.46 14.81
C ALA A 352 11.65 28.32 13.63
N ILE A 353 11.58 29.30 12.72
CA ILE A 353 10.78 29.18 11.49
C ILE A 353 11.14 27.88 10.77
N ASP A 354 10.11 27.07 10.50
CA ASP A 354 10.26 25.82 9.78
C ASP A 354 10.81 26.09 8.37
N PRO A 355 11.97 25.51 8.00
CA PRO A 355 12.54 25.65 6.67
C PRO A 355 11.59 25.29 5.53
N PHE A 356 10.64 24.37 5.74
CA PHE A 356 9.67 23.98 4.72
C PHE A 356 8.76 25.14 4.26
N LEU A 357 8.66 26.22 5.03
CA LEU A 357 7.95 27.44 4.64
C LEU A 357 8.44 28.00 3.29
N LEU A 358 9.73 27.87 2.95
CA LEU A 358 10.25 28.29 1.64
C LEU A 358 9.77 27.41 0.46
N VAL A 359 9.15 26.27 0.74
CA VAL A 359 8.44 25.45 -0.26
C VAL A 359 7.00 25.91 -0.43
N THR A 360 6.35 26.38 0.64
CA THR A 360 4.93 26.78 0.63
C THR A 360 4.73 28.19 0.06
N LEU A 361 5.71 29.08 0.22
CA LEU A 361 5.75 30.42 -0.36
C LEU A 361 5.94 30.38 -1.89
N GLN A 362 5.38 31.35 -2.61
CA GLN A 362 5.40 31.37 -4.07
C GLN A 362 6.67 31.96 -4.67
N ARG A 363 7.20 33.02 -4.05
CA ARG A 363 8.22 33.90 -4.62
C ARG A 363 9.47 33.98 -3.78
N ILE A 364 9.33 33.96 -2.46
CA ILE A 364 10.47 34.08 -1.54
C ILE A 364 11.41 32.87 -1.69
N ARG A 365 12.70 33.17 -1.89
CA ARG A 365 13.79 32.18 -1.99
C ARG A 365 14.81 32.30 -0.88
N SER A 366 14.88 33.45 -0.22
CA SER A 366 15.84 33.70 0.87
C SER A 366 15.18 34.44 2.02
N LEU A 367 15.37 33.92 3.24
CA LEU A 367 14.96 34.51 4.50
C LEU A 367 16.19 34.72 5.38
N THR A 368 16.51 35.97 5.70
CA THR A 368 17.62 36.35 6.56
C THR A 368 17.09 36.87 7.90
N ILE A 369 17.64 36.36 9.00
CA ILE A 369 17.34 36.81 10.36
C ILE A 369 18.65 37.32 10.96
N VAL A 370 18.70 38.58 11.37
CA VAL A 370 19.85 39.21 12.02
C VAL A 370 19.46 39.52 13.46
N ASN A 371 20.28 39.08 14.41
CA ASN A 371 20.09 39.30 15.84
C ASN A 371 21.28 40.07 16.41
N ALA A 372 21.04 41.34 16.77
CA ALA A 372 22.01 42.21 17.42
C ALA A 372 21.74 42.43 18.93
N ILE A 373 20.83 41.65 19.55
CA ILE A 373 20.36 41.86 20.94
C ILE A 373 20.69 40.67 21.85
N GLY A 374 20.68 39.45 21.32
CA GLY A 374 20.72 38.22 22.12
C GLY A 374 22.10 37.57 22.20
N GLU A 375 22.66 37.49 23.40
CA GLU A 375 23.79 36.62 23.73
C GLU A 375 23.37 35.13 23.62
N GLY A 376 24.28 34.26 23.15
CA GLY A 376 24.04 32.82 23.03
C GLY A 376 23.20 32.36 21.83
N ARG A 377 22.75 33.27 20.96
CA ARG A 377 22.01 32.97 19.72
C ARG A 377 22.85 33.32 18.49
N PRO A 378 22.60 32.72 17.31
CA PRO A 378 23.30 33.11 16.09
C PRO A 378 23.04 34.58 15.77
N ALA A 379 24.11 35.35 15.51
CA ALA A 379 24.02 36.75 15.13
C ALA A 379 23.34 36.95 13.77
N ARG A 380 23.45 35.95 12.89
CA ARG A 380 22.80 35.92 11.57
C ARG A 380 22.41 34.49 11.25
N GLN A 381 21.18 34.29 10.77
CA GLN A 381 20.69 33.03 10.21
C GLN A 381 20.12 33.29 8.81
N VAL A 382 20.48 32.44 7.84
CA VAL A 382 19.96 32.51 6.47
C VAL A 382 19.32 31.16 6.13
N LEU A 383 18.06 31.19 5.72
CA LEU A 383 17.38 30.08 5.07
C LEU A 383 17.29 30.41 3.57
N ALA A 384 17.81 29.53 2.72
CA ALA A 384 17.77 29.72 1.27
C ALA A 384 17.24 28.46 0.58
N ALA A 385 16.35 28.65 -0.39
CA ALA A 385 15.79 27.59 -1.21
C ALA A 385 16.40 27.65 -2.63
N ALA A 386 16.83 26.49 -3.11
CA ALA A 386 17.39 26.28 -4.43
C ALA A 386 16.80 25.01 -5.06
N GLU A 387 16.97 24.87 -6.36
CA GLU A 387 16.67 23.63 -7.07
C GLU A 387 17.81 22.62 -6.84
N GLY A 388 17.46 21.42 -6.41
CA GLY A 388 18.35 20.30 -6.20
C GLY A 388 18.37 19.34 -7.39
N ALA A 389 19.08 18.22 -7.24
CA ALA A 389 19.10 17.20 -8.27
C ALA A 389 17.74 16.47 -8.40
N ARG A 390 17.48 15.91 -9.58
CA ARG A 390 16.25 15.16 -9.91
C ARG A 390 14.95 15.90 -9.55
N GLY A 391 14.94 17.23 -9.70
CA GLY A 391 13.76 18.08 -9.44
C GLY A 391 13.39 18.24 -7.96
N ALA A 392 14.24 17.83 -7.01
CA ALA A 392 14.00 18.08 -5.59
C ALA A 392 14.22 19.56 -5.25
N ARG A 393 13.49 20.10 -4.26
CA ARG A 393 13.78 21.40 -3.66
C ARG A 393 14.78 21.22 -2.52
N LEU A 394 15.88 21.95 -2.54
CA LEU A 394 16.90 21.97 -1.50
C LEU A 394 16.78 23.26 -0.69
N ILE A 395 16.69 23.14 0.63
CA ILE A 395 16.71 24.26 1.56
C ILE A 395 17.95 24.14 2.43
N THR A 396 18.69 25.24 2.57
CA THR A 396 19.92 25.28 3.38
C THR A 396 19.79 26.31 4.50
N ARG A 397 20.31 25.97 5.69
CA ARG A 397 20.47 26.91 6.81
C ARG A 397 21.93 27.21 7.09
N GLU A 398 22.25 28.49 7.18
CA GLU A 398 23.51 28.99 7.70
C GLU A 398 23.27 29.87 8.94
N PRO A 399 24.08 29.77 10.02
CA PRO A 399 25.20 28.85 10.22
C PRO A 399 24.75 27.40 10.48
N GLY A 400 25.69 26.46 10.41
CA GLY A 400 25.46 25.04 10.72
C GLY A 400 25.24 24.12 9.52
N ARG A 401 25.16 24.65 8.29
CA ARG A 401 25.06 23.89 7.03
C ARG A 401 23.97 22.80 7.03
N ALA A 402 22.90 23.00 7.78
CA ALA A 402 21.77 22.06 7.77
C ALA A 402 21.07 22.11 6.41
N ARG A 403 20.63 20.95 5.93
CA ARG A 403 20.03 20.79 4.61
C ARG A 403 18.74 19.99 4.72
N TRP A 404 17.70 20.46 4.04
CA TRP A 404 16.45 19.75 3.88
C TRP A 404 16.18 19.58 2.40
N ARG A 405 15.81 18.37 1.98
CA ARG A 405 15.42 18.05 0.61
C ARG A 405 13.97 17.62 0.60
N HIS A 406 13.22 18.14 -0.35
CA HIS A 406 11.81 17.78 -0.53
C HIS A 406 11.53 17.52 -2.00
N ARG A 407 10.84 16.41 -2.30
CA ARG A 407 10.17 16.26 -3.59
C ARG A 407 8.75 16.78 -3.45
N VAL A 408 8.30 17.58 -4.42
CA VAL A 408 7.08 18.36 -4.33
C VAL A 408 6.28 18.16 -5.60
N VAL A 409 4.97 17.93 -5.46
CA VAL A 409 4.01 17.94 -6.55
C VAL A 409 2.92 18.95 -6.25
N GLU A 410 2.53 19.72 -7.26
CA GLU A 410 1.45 20.70 -7.16
C GLU A 410 0.30 20.26 -8.08
N ALA A 411 -0.94 20.44 -7.62
CA ALA A 411 -2.11 20.13 -8.42
C ALA A 411 -2.17 21.03 -9.66
N ALA A 412 -2.31 20.44 -10.84
CA ALA A 412 -2.36 21.18 -12.11
C ALA A 412 -3.62 22.07 -12.24
N ASP A 413 -4.76 21.57 -11.74
CA ASP A 413 -6.06 22.23 -11.88
C ASP A 413 -6.70 22.57 -10.53
N GLY A 414 -7.58 23.58 -10.51
CA GLY A 414 -8.38 23.93 -9.33
C GLY A 414 -7.63 24.67 -8.23
N PRO A 415 -8.15 24.68 -6.98
CA PRO A 415 -7.52 25.40 -5.88
C PRO A 415 -6.14 24.83 -5.54
N ARG A 416 -5.23 25.71 -5.14
CA ARG A 416 -3.83 25.38 -4.84
C ARG A 416 -3.75 24.26 -3.80
N LEU A 417 -3.08 23.18 -4.17
CA LEU A 417 -2.77 22.05 -3.30
C LEU A 417 -1.42 21.48 -3.70
N THR A 418 -0.56 21.28 -2.70
CA THR A 418 0.81 20.83 -2.85
C THR A 418 1.06 19.71 -1.85
N VAL A 419 1.66 18.62 -2.33
CA VAL A 419 2.12 17.51 -1.50
C VAL A 419 3.63 17.45 -1.57
N ALA A 420 4.28 17.33 -0.41
CA ALA A 420 5.73 17.24 -0.34
C ALA A 420 6.21 16.10 0.55
N VAL A 421 7.16 15.33 0.04
CA VAL A 421 7.83 14.23 0.75
C VAL A 421 9.26 14.64 1.05
N GLN A 422 9.67 14.46 2.30
CA GLN A 422 11.05 14.73 2.73
C GLN A 422 12.00 13.64 2.26
N LEU A 423 13.21 14.02 1.85
CA LEU A 423 14.23 13.12 1.36
C LEU A 423 15.45 13.12 2.28
N ASP A 424 16.15 11.99 2.36
CA ASP A 424 17.46 11.88 3.01
C ASP A 424 18.61 12.39 2.12
N ASP A 425 19.85 12.14 2.54
CA ASP A 425 21.05 12.50 1.78
C ASP A 425 21.26 11.71 0.48
N ASP A 426 20.68 10.52 0.38
CA ASP A 426 20.67 9.68 -0.81
C ASP A 426 19.44 9.95 -1.71
N GLU A 427 18.69 11.02 -1.42
CA GLU A 427 17.43 11.39 -2.07
C GLU A 427 16.31 10.34 -1.94
N ARG A 428 16.35 9.51 -0.90
CA ARG A 428 15.31 8.52 -0.64
C ARG A 428 14.22 9.12 0.25
N PRO A 429 12.94 8.77 0.02
CA PRO A 429 11.83 9.21 0.86
C PRO A 429 12.05 8.90 2.35
N THR A 430 11.67 9.85 3.20
CA THR A 430 11.71 9.72 4.65
C THR A 430 10.47 10.34 5.26
N PRO A 431 9.87 9.72 6.29
CA PRO A 431 8.75 10.31 6.98
C PRO A 431 9.15 11.66 7.59
N ALA A 432 8.26 12.65 7.47
CA ALA A 432 8.40 13.92 8.16
C ALA A 432 8.44 13.70 9.69
N PRO A 433 9.24 14.48 10.44
CA PRO A 433 9.27 14.43 11.89
C PRO A 433 7.88 14.67 12.50
N SER A 434 7.50 13.89 13.51
CA SER A 434 6.18 13.93 14.15
C SER A 434 5.90 15.23 14.91
N ASP A 435 6.94 15.97 15.27
CA ASP A 435 6.93 17.27 15.94
C ASP A 435 6.94 18.44 14.96
N SER A 436 7.04 18.18 13.65
CA SER A 436 6.99 19.22 12.62
C SER A 436 5.57 19.42 12.07
N PRO A 437 5.18 20.65 11.68
CA PRO A 437 3.92 20.89 11.00
C PRO A 437 3.82 20.04 9.73
N SER A 438 2.66 19.41 9.55
CA SER A 438 2.34 18.55 8.40
C SER A 438 1.32 19.18 7.48
N VAL A 439 0.57 20.19 7.95
CA VAL A 439 -0.44 20.90 7.17
C VAL A 439 -0.16 22.40 7.23
N TYR A 440 -0.16 23.02 6.07
CA TYR A 440 0.09 24.43 5.85
C TYR A 440 -1.08 25.00 5.08
N ALA A 441 -1.42 26.23 5.42
CA ALA A 441 -2.36 27.06 4.69
C ALA A 441 -1.66 28.39 4.41
N PHE A 442 -0.75 28.36 3.43
CA PHE A 442 0.26 29.40 3.16
C PHE A 442 1.34 29.48 4.25
N LEU A 443 0.90 29.55 5.51
CA LEU A 443 1.71 29.52 6.72
C LEU A 443 1.56 28.18 7.46
N PRO A 444 2.51 27.81 8.34
CA PRO A 444 2.39 26.61 9.17
C PRO A 444 1.15 26.68 10.08
N THR A 445 0.42 25.58 10.14
CA THR A 445 -0.67 25.40 11.12
C THR A 445 -0.18 24.55 12.30
N LEU A 446 -0.88 24.61 13.42
CA LEU A 446 -0.71 23.70 14.56
C LEU A 446 -1.63 22.47 14.46
N GLU A 447 -2.23 22.24 13.28
CA GLU A 447 -3.07 21.08 13.01
C GLU A 447 -2.24 19.79 13.09
N TRP A 448 -2.63 18.91 14.00
CA TRP A 448 -2.02 17.59 14.11
C TRP A 448 -2.70 16.60 13.16
N SER A 449 -2.01 16.25 12.06
CA SER A 449 -2.54 15.27 11.08
C SER A 449 -2.07 13.83 11.31
N GLY A 450 -0.86 13.66 11.85
CA GLY A 450 -0.16 12.38 11.95
C GLY A 450 0.44 11.87 10.62
N LEU A 451 0.37 12.65 9.54
CA LEU A 451 0.88 12.27 8.23
C LEU A 451 2.42 12.28 8.19
N GLY A 452 3.00 11.29 7.50
CA GLY A 452 4.45 11.21 7.25
C GLY A 452 4.96 12.16 6.14
N PHE A 453 4.11 13.03 5.61
CA PHE A 453 4.42 13.97 4.53
C PHE A 453 3.73 15.31 4.79
N ARG A 454 4.11 16.34 4.02
CA ARG A 454 3.60 17.71 4.21
C ARG A 454 2.57 18.08 3.14
N LEU A 455 1.54 18.79 3.58
CA LEU A 455 0.44 19.31 2.78
C LEU A 455 0.44 20.82 2.84
N GLN A 456 0.31 21.46 1.69
CA GLN A 456 0.10 22.90 1.61
C GLN A 456 -1.08 23.16 0.69
N GLY A 457 -2.06 23.93 1.14
CA GLY A 457 -3.24 24.21 0.32
C GLY A 457 -4.05 25.39 0.82
N ASP A 458 -5.01 25.83 0.00
CA ASP A 458 -5.95 26.90 0.35
C ASP A 458 -7.05 26.39 1.31
N PHE A 459 -6.64 25.92 2.50
CA PHE A 459 -7.55 25.39 3.51
C PHE A 459 -8.29 26.51 4.27
N ASP A 460 -9.56 26.28 4.60
CA ASP A 460 -10.32 27.11 5.53
C ASP A 460 -9.82 26.86 6.96
N LEU A 461 -9.49 27.95 7.67
CA LEU A 461 -9.00 27.91 9.04
C LEU A 461 -10.05 28.40 10.06
N LYS A 462 -9.83 28.06 11.32
CA LYS A 462 -10.50 28.68 12.47
C LYS A 462 -10.03 30.14 12.65
N MET A 463 -10.66 30.84 13.59
CA MET A 463 -10.37 32.27 13.84
C MET A 463 -8.93 32.54 14.32
N ASP A 464 -8.34 31.59 15.03
CA ASP A 464 -6.95 31.62 15.50
C ASP A 464 -5.92 31.39 14.39
N ARG A 465 -6.34 30.88 13.22
CA ARG A 465 -5.49 30.45 12.09
C ARG A 465 -4.51 29.31 12.42
N GLU A 466 -4.66 28.68 13.57
CA GLU A 466 -3.77 27.59 13.99
C GLU A 466 -4.32 26.22 13.61
N GLN A 467 -5.64 26.09 13.45
CA GLN A 467 -6.29 24.81 13.14
C GLN A 467 -7.24 24.93 11.94
N LEU A 468 -7.46 23.80 11.26
CA LEU A 468 -8.41 23.74 10.16
C LEU A 468 -9.84 23.86 10.67
N ARG A 469 -10.69 24.52 9.86
CA ARG A 469 -12.12 24.62 10.12
C ARG A 469 -12.82 23.32 9.73
N TRP A 470 -13.53 22.74 10.68
CA TRP A 470 -14.35 21.55 10.47
C TRP A 470 -15.76 21.75 11.03
N PRO A 471 -16.82 21.30 10.32
CA PRO A 471 -16.80 20.78 8.95
C PRO A 471 -16.51 21.89 7.92
N SER A 472 -15.78 21.57 6.84
CA SER A 472 -15.63 22.43 5.66
C SER A 472 -15.67 21.57 4.39
N PRO A 473 -16.65 21.79 3.49
CA PRO A 473 -16.70 21.10 2.19
C PRO A 473 -15.45 21.37 1.33
N LYS A 474 -14.89 22.58 1.40
CA LYS A 474 -13.67 22.96 0.68
C LYS A 474 -12.47 22.13 1.16
N ASN A 475 -12.27 22.04 2.47
CA ASN A 475 -11.17 21.27 3.06
C ASN A 475 -11.31 19.78 2.74
N ALA A 476 -12.53 19.23 2.84
CA ALA A 476 -12.79 17.84 2.49
C ALA A 476 -12.49 17.56 1.01
N ALA A 477 -12.91 18.45 0.10
CA ALA A 477 -12.63 18.33 -1.33
C ALA A 477 -11.12 18.43 -1.65
N LEU A 478 -10.37 19.29 -0.95
CA LEU A 478 -8.91 19.36 -1.08
C LEU A 478 -8.25 18.05 -0.62
N LEU A 479 -8.62 17.53 0.56
CA LEU A 479 -8.03 16.30 1.09
C LEU A 479 -8.33 15.07 0.22
N ALA A 480 -9.50 15.00 -0.41
CA ALA A 480 -9.86 13.92 -1.33
C ALA A 480 -8.95 13.83 -2.57
N ARG A 481 -8.23 14.91 -2.91
CA ARG A 481 -7.28 14.95 -4.04
C ARG A 481 -5.87 14.51 -3.65
N VAL A 482 -5.54 14.49 -2.36
CA VAL A 482 -4.19 14.14 -1.85
C VAL A 482 -3.73 12.75 -2.30
N PRO A 483 -4.57 11.69 -2.30
CA PRO A 483 -4.14 10.36 -2.76
C PRO A 483 -3.63 10.35 -4.20
N GLY A 484 -4.31 11.06 -5.11
CA GLY A 484 -3.89 11.19 -6.51
C GLY A 484 -2.55 11.89 -6.67
N LEU A 485 -2.32 12.97 -5.90
CA LEU A 485 -1.03 13.67 -5.89
C LEU A 485 0.09 12.81 -5.30
N LEU A 486 -0.18 12.04 -4.24
CA LEU A 486 0.81 11.09 -3.69
C LEU A 486 1.18 10.00 -4.70
N ALA A 487 0.20 9.48 -5.43
CA ALA A 487 0.42 8.52 -6.51
C ALA A 487 1.28 9.10 -7.63
N GLN A 488 0.96 10.32 -8.08
CA GLN A 488 1.75 11.06 -9.07
C GLN A 488 3.20 11.26 -8.59
N LEU A 489 3.38 11.82 -7.39
CA LEU A 489 4.70 12.07 -6.81
C LEU A 489 5.51 10.78 -6.68
N THR A 490 4.87 9.68 -6.28
CA THR A 490 5.53 8.37 -6.18
C THR A 490 5.97 7.86 -7.54
N GLY A 491 5.10 7.94 -8.55
CA GLY A 491 5.44 7.56 -9.93
C GLY A 491 6.61 8.36 -10.50
N GLU A 492 6.58 9.69 -10.34
CA GLU A 492 7.68 10.58 -10.74
C GLU A 492 8.98 10.26 -9.98
N ALA A 493 8.89 10.02 -8.67
CA ALA A 493 10.04 9.71 -7.85
C ALA A 493 10.72 8.39 -8.24
N VAL A 494 9.92 7.36 -8.52
CA VAL A 494 10.37 6.05 -8.97
C VAL A 494 10.98 6.14 -10.37
N ALA A 495 10.32 6.84 -11.30
CA ALA A 495 10.82 7.01 -12.66
C ALA A 495 12.16 7.78 -12.70
N ALA A 496 12.32 8.80 -11.86
CA ALA A 496 13.56 9.57 -11.77
C ALA A 496 14.73 8.81 -11.10
N ALA A 497 14.46 7.73 -10.39
CA ALA A 497 15.46 7.01 -9.60
C ALA A 497 16.28 5.97 -10.39
N GLY A 498 15.85 5.58 -11.61
CA GLY A 498 16.55 4.58 -12.41
C GLY A 498 16.75 3.27 -11.64
N ASP A 499 17.99 2.80 -11.54
CA ASP A 499 18.33 1.54 -10.84
C ASP A 499 18.04 1.58 -9.31
N GLU A 500 17.95 2.76 -8.70
CA GLU A 500 17.58 2.91 -7.29
C GLU A 500 16.06 2.85 -7.05
N ALA A 501 15.26 2.72 -8.11
CA ALA A 501 13.80 2.75 -8.05
C ALA A 501 13.20 1.78 -7.00
N PRO A 502 13.63 0.51 -6.88
CA PRO A 502 13.12 -0.37 -5.83
C PRO A 502 13.41 0.14 -4.42
N ARG A 503 14.59 0.74 -4.19
CA ARG A 503 14.96 1.29 -2.87
C ARG A 503 14.14 2.54 -2.54
N VAL A 504 13.91 3.42 -3.53
CA VAL A 504 13.04 4.59 -3.38
C VAL A 504 11.59 4.18 -3.09
N ALA A 505 11.08 3.17 -3.82
CA ALA A 505 9.73 2.64 -3.60
C ALA A 505 9.56 2.03 -2.21
N ARG A 506 10.51 1.21 -1.73
CA ARG A 506 10.51 0.67 -0.36
C ARG A 506 10.36 1.78 0.68
N ARG A 507 11.14 2.85 0.53
CA ARG A 507 11.13 4.01 1.43
C ARG A 507 9.87 4.85 1.30
N MET A 508 9.27 4.95 0.11
CA MET A 508 7.99 5.62 -0.08
C MET A 508 6.86 4.91 0.67
N LEU A 509 6.84 3.58 0.70
CA LEU A 509 5.85 2.83 1.49
C LEU A 509 5.94 3.14 2.99
N ASP A 510 7.13 3.49 3.50
CA ASP A 510 7.30 3.94 4.89
C ASP A 510 6.76 5.38 5.12
N VAL A 511 6.61 6.19 4.07
CA VAL A 511 6.05 7.55 4.13
C VAL A 511 4.52 7.55 4.03
N LEU A 512 3.96 6.67 3.20
CA LEU A 512 2.52 6.59 2.97
C LEU A 512 1.78 6.21 4.27
N PRO A 513 0.60 6.80 4.54
CA PRO A 513 -0.14 6.55 5.77
C PRO A 513 -0.84 5.19 5.71
N ALA A 514 -0.78 4.46 6.82
CA ALA A 514 -1.50 3.20 7.02
C ALA A 514 -2.73 3.41 7.90
N SER A 515 -3.74 2.52 7.78
CA SER A 515 -4.94 2.56 8.61
C SER A 515 -4.65 2.39 10.12
N SER A 516 -3.57 1.69 10.45
CA SER A 516 -3.06 1.47 11.81
C SER A 516 -2.29 2.67 12.40
N ASP A 517 -1.94 3.66 11.57
CA ASP A 517 -1.23 4.84 12.05
C ASP A 517 -2.15 5.72 12.92
N ARG A 518 -1.53 6.44 13.85
CA ARG A 518 -2.22 7.44 14.68
C ARG A 518 -2.48 8.69 13.81
N LEU A 519 -3.61 8.69 13.12
CA LEU A 519 -4.07 9.77 12.24
C LEU A 519 -5.36 10.40 12.74
N GLY A 520 -5.54 11.70 12.49
CA GLY A 520 -6.82 12.36 12.65
C GLY A 520 -7.91 11.71 11.78
N GLU A 521 -9.15 11.65 12.27
CA GLU A 521 -10.25 10.92 11.62
C GLU A 521 -10.50 11.40 10.19
N VAL A 522 -10.46 12.70 9.95
CA VAL A 522 -10.69 13.30 8.62
C VAL A 522 -9.61 12.89 7.62
N TYR A 523 -8.34 12.81 8.04
CA TYR A 523 -7.23 12.37 7.20
C TYR A 523 -7.32 10.87 6.90
N ARG A 524 -7.73 10.05 7.87
CA ARG A 524 -7.99 8.62 7.63
C ARG A 524 -9.11 8.44 6.62
N ALA A 525 -10.23 9.15 6.80
CA ALA A 525 -11.39 9.04 5.92
C ALA A 525 -11.11 9.52 4.48
N SER A 526 -10.34 10.61 4.33
CA SER A 526 -10.13 11.25 3.02
C SER A 526 -8.87 10.79 2.30
N VAL A 527 -7.77 10.59 3.02
CA VAL A 527 -6.47 10.23 2.43
C VAL A 527 -6.34 8.72 2.34
N VAL A 528 -6.38 8.01 3.47
CA VAL A 528 -6.12 6.55 3.50
C VAL A 528 -7.12 5.79 2.64
N SER A 529 -8.42 6.10 2.76
CA SER A 529 -9.48 5.44 1.97
C SER A 529 -9.33 5.63 0.45
N GLY A 530 -8.68 6.72 0.01
CA GLY A 530 -8.48 7.01 -1.42
C GLY A 530 -7.18 6.44 -2.00
N LEU A 531 -6.25 5.96 -1.17
CA LEU A 531 -4.94 5.50 -1.63
C LEU A 531 -5.03 4.28 -2.56
N ALA A 532 -5.86 3.28 -2.23
CA ALA A 532 -5.98 2.07 -3.04
C ALA A 532 -6.40 2.38 -4.49
N ALA A 533 -7.37 3.29 -4.66
CA ALA A 533 -7.83 3.72 -5.97
C ALA A 533 -6.75 4.53 -6.71
N ALA A 534 -6.08 5.45 -6.03
CA ALA A 534 -5.06 6.31 -6.64
C ALA A 534 -3.80 5.55 -7.06
N PHE A 535 -3.38 4.54 -6.28
CA PHE A 535 -2.15 3.79 -6.53
C PHE A 535 -2.36 2.54 -7.38
N CYS A 536 -3.59 2.19 -7.76
CA CYS A 536 -3.91 0.91 -8.40
C CYS A 536 -3.06 0.58 -9.65
N ASP A 537 -2.64 1.60 -10.39
CA ASP A 537 -1.82 1.55 -11.61
C ASP A 537 -0.35 1.95 -11.41
N VAL A 538 0.02 2.46 -10.24
CA VAL A 538 1.34 3.06 -10.03
C VAL A 538 2.34 1.96 -9.66
N PRO A 539 3.45 1.77 -10.41
CA PRO A 539 4.44 0.75 -10.11
C PRO A 539 5.30 1.14 -8.89
N CYS A 540 4.76 0.90 -7.71
CA CYS A 540 5.36 1.31 -6.43
C CYS A 540 5.62 0.15 -5.46
N ILE A 541 5.23 -1.09 -5.80
CA ILE A 541 5.46 -2.25 -4.93
C ILE A 541 6.72 -2.98 -5.39
N PRO A 542 7.79 -2.99 -4.58
CA PRO A 542 9.00 -3.76 -4.90
C PRO A 542 8.73 -5.25 -4.73
N CYS A 543 9.16 -6.04 -5.70
CA CYS A 543 9.00 -7.48 -5.73
C CYS A 543 10.34 -8.20 -5.58
N THR A 544 10.30 -9.45 -5.15
CA THR A 544 11.47 -10.31 -4.90
C THR A 544 12.32 -10.57 -6.15
N ASP A 545 11.73 -10.47 -7.34
CA ASP A 545 12.43 -10.54 -8.63
C ASP A 545 13.16 -9.25 -9.02
N GLY A 546 13.14 -8.23 -8.15
CA GLY A 546 13.74 -6.92 -8.38
C GLY A 546 12.87 -5.96 -9.19
N SER A 547 11.72 -6.40 -9.70
CA SER A 547 10.80 -5.55 -10.44
C SER A 547 9.97 -4.65 -9.51
N LEU A 548 9.42 -3.58 -10.09
CA LEU A 548 8.42 -2.74 -9.46
C LEU A 548 7.08 -2.96 -10.15
N GLN A 549 6.07 -3.34 -9.38
CA GLN A 549 4.76 -3.65 -9.90
C GLN A 549 3.70 -2.75 -9.25
N PRO A 550 2.60 -2.49 -9.98
CA PRO A 550 1.44 -1.87 -9.36
C PRO A 550 0.82 -2.80 -8.31
N PRO A 551 0.14 -2.25 -7.27
CA PRO A 551 -0.44 -3.04 -6.19
C PRO A 551 -1.31 -4.21 -6.68
N ARG A 552 -2.15 -4.01 -7.69
CA ARG A 552 -3.00 -5.07 -8.26
C ARG A 552 -2.24 -6.26 -8.87
N ARG A 553 -0.95 -6.09 -9.17
CA ARG A 553 -0.06 -7.14 -9.71
C ARG A 553 0.92 -7.67 -8.67
N ALA A 554 0.82 -7.21 -7.43
CA ALA A 554 1.68 -7.63 -6.34
C ALA A 554 0.93 -8.60 -5.41
N VAL A 555 1.65 -9.64 -4.95
CA VAL A 555 1.10 -10.65 -4.04
C VAL A 555 2.02 -10.86 -2.84
N ALA A 556 1.50 -10.66 -1.65
CA ALA A 556 2.17 -11.02 -0.41
C ALA A 556 1.88 -12.49 -0.07
N ILE A 557 2.93 -13.28 0.10
CA ILE A 557 2.84 -14.68 0.50
C ILE A 557 3.20 -14.77 1.98
N THR A 558 2.40 -15.49 2.75
CA THR A 558 2.73 -15.78 4.15
C THR A 558 4.02 -16.59 4.26
N PRO A 559 4.85 -16.37 5.29
CA PRO A 559 6.12 -17.10 5.46
C PRO A 559 5.97 -18.63 5.37
N GLU A 560 4.83 -19.15 5.83
CA GLU A 560 4.44 -20.55 5.81
C GLU A 560 4.29 -21.11 4.39
N LEU A 561 3.75 -20.31 3.46
CA LEU A 561 3.49 -20.71 2.07
C LEU A 561 4.69 -20.48 1.14
N ALA A 562 5.67 -19.66 1.55
CA ALA A 562 6.84 -19.35 0.73
C ALA A 562 7.62 -20.59 0.23
N PRO A 563 7.82 -21.67 1.01
CA PRO A 563 8.49 -22.90 0.52
C PRO A 563 7.69 -23.68 -0.53
N ILE A 564 6.39 -23.38 -0.68
CA ILE A 564 5.45 -24.07 -1.56
C ILE A 564 5.27 -23.29 -2.86
N LEU A 565 5.03 -21.99 -2.76
CA LEU A 565 4.78 -21.11 -3.90
C LEU A 565 6.08 -20.53 -4.50
N GLY A 566 7.14 -20.43 -3.71
CA GLY A 566 8.41 -19.83 -4.12
C GLY A 566 8.36 -18.31 -4.24
N ASP A 567 9.44 -17.76 -4.80
CA ASP A 567 9.66 -16.30 -4.88
C ASP A 567 9.55 -15.75 -6.31
N GLY A 568 9.32 -16.63 -7.29
CA GLY A 568 9.11 -16.22 -8.67
C GLY A 568 7.71 -15.66 -8.92
N PRO A 569 7.47 -15.00 -10.06
CA PRO A 569 6.14 -14.61 -10.49
C PRO A 569 5.18 -15.80 -10.49
N LEU A 570 3.97 -15.57 -9.99
CA LEU A 570 2.88 -16.52 -9.90
C LEU A 570 1.91 -16.32 -11.06
N ASP A 571 1.52 -17.42 -11.70
CA ASP A 571 0.50 -17.42 -12.74
C ASP A 571 -0.89 -17.21 -12.11
N PRO A 572 -1.74 -16.31 -12.66
CA PRO A 572 -3.03 -15.98 -12.07
C PRO A 572 -4.00 -17.16 -12.02
N ARG A 573 -3.79 -18.21 -12.83
CA ARG A 573 -4.58 -19.46 -12.76
C ARG A 573 -4.51 -20.13 -11.40
N LEU A 574 -3.44 -19.88 -10.65
CA LEU A 574 -3.32 -20.33 -9.26
C LEU A 574 -4.44 -19.80 -8.37
N LEU A 575 -5.05 -18.68 -8.74
CA LEU A 575 -6.07 -17.99 -7.98
C LEU A 575 -7.42 -17.94 -8.71
N GLY A 576 -7.56 -18.70 -9.80
CA GLY A 576 -8.78 -18.73 -10.61
C GLY A 576 -8.98 -17.52 -11.51
N ASP A 577 -7.89 -16.84 -11.89
CA ASP A 577 -7.88 -15.67 -12.76
C ASP A 577 -7.06 -15.98 -14.04
N ASP A 578 -7.44 -15.39 -15.17
CA ASP A 578 -6.78 -15.53 -16.48
C ASP A 578 -6.01 -14.25 -16.87
N GLY A 579 -5.80 -13.34 -15.91
CA GLY A 579 -5.12 -12.06 -16.11
C GLY A 579 -3.61 -12.12 -16.32
N ALA A 580 -2.91 -11.08 -15.86
CA ALA A 580 -1.45 -11.00 -15.94
C ALA A 580 -0.76 -11.69 -14.74
N PRO A 581 0.51 -12.12 -14.87
CA PRO A 581 1.28 -12.66 -13.76
C PRO A 581 1.33 -11.72 -12.56
N LEU A 582 1.22 -12.32 -11.37
CA LEU A 582 1.35 -11.66 -10.07
C LEU A 582 2.79 -11.83 -9.57
N HIS A 583 3.36 -10.79 -8.98
CA HIS A 583 4.74 -10.79 -8.53
C HIS A 583 4.82 -10.78 -7.01
N VAL A 584 5.69 -11.62 -6.46
CA VAL A 584 5.80 -11.79 -5.01
C VAL A 584 6.43 -10.56 -4.39
N VAL A 585 5.71 -9.93 -3.48
CA VAL A 585 6.15 -8.75 -2.71
C VAL A 585 7.47 -9.06 -2.03
N ASP A 586 8.39 -8.11 -2.11
CA ASP A 586 9.72 -8.22 -1.54
C ASP A 586 9.69 -8.49 -0.02
N LYS A 587 10.33 -9.59 0.38
CA LYS A 587 10.42 -10.03 1.78
C LYS A 587 11.21 -9.08 2.66
N ALA A 588 12.09 -8.25 2.06
CA ALA A 588 12.87 -7.25 2.78
C ALA A 588 12.03 -6.04 3.24
N LEU A 589 10.76 -5.92 2.81
CA LEU A 589 9.87 -4.87 3.31
C LEU A 589 9.62 -5.00 4.81
N THR A 590 9.58 -3.85 5.48
CA THR A 590 9.19 -3.74 6.90
C THR A 590 7.75 -4.23 7.09
N PRO A 591 7.36 -4.68 8.29
CA PRO A 591 5.97 -5.06 8.57
C PRO A 591 4.98 -3.95 8.22
N ARG A 592 5.33 -2.69 8.50
CA ARG A 592 4.53 -1.52 8.15
C ARG A 592 4.42 -1.32 6.64
N ALA A 593 5.51 -1.39 5.89
CA ALA A 593 5.48 -1.26 4.44
C ALA A 593 4.67 -2.39 3.76
N ARG A 594 4.70 -3.62 4.29
CA ARG A 594 3.83 -4.71 3.82
C ARG A 594 2.36 -4.43 4.11
N GLN A 595 2.04 -3.86 5.27
CA GLN A 595 0.68 -3.45 5.58
C GLN A 595 0.20 -2.38 4.60
N VAL A 596 1.00 -1.34 4.36
CA VAL A 596 0.68 -0.30 3.35
C VAL A 596 0.48 -0.94 1.99
N ALA A 597 1.38 -1.83 1.54
CA ALA A 597 1.22 -2.52 0.26
C ALA A 597 -0.14 -3.25 0.13
N ARG A 598 -0.60 -3.92 1.20
CA ARG A 598 -1.93 -4.55 1.23
C ARG A 598 -3.05 -3.53 1.14
N GLU A 599 -2.96 -2.43 1.89
CA GLU A 599 -3.95 -1.35 1.88
C GLU A 599 -4.01 -0.62 0.52
N LEU A 600 -2.90 -0.57 -0.22
CA LEU A 600 -2.86 -0.09 -1.60
C LEU A 600 -3.51 -1.07 -2.60
N GLY A 601 -3.78 -2.31 -2.20
CA GLY A 601 -4.43 -3.34 -3.04
C GLY A 601 -3.55 -4.52 -3.41
N ALA A 602 -2.36 -4.69 -2.82
CA ALA A 602 -1.58 -5.92 -2.98
C ALA A 602 -2.32 -7.10 -2.35
N ARG A 603 -2.57 -8.14 -3.16
CA ARG A 603 -3.27 -9.35 -2.69
C ARG A 603 -2.41 -10.06 -1.64
N THR A 604 -3.03 -10.69 -0.66
CA THR A 604 -2.34 -11.62 0.24
C THR A 604 -2.87 -13.02 0.00
N ILE A 605 -1.99 -14.01 -0.11
CA ILE A 605 -2.36 -15.43 -0.12
C ILE A 605 -2.18 -15.96 1.29
N GLU A 606 -3.29 -16.34 1.90
CA GLU A 606 -3.35 -16.87 3.25
C GLU A 606 -3.35 -18.41 3.24
N VAL A 607 -3.08 -19.02 4.40
CA VAL A 607 -2.94 -20.49 4.52
C VAL A 607 -4.26 -21.23 4.23
N ASP A 608 -5.40 -20.58 4.45
CA ASP A 608 -6.73 -21.11 4.13
C ASP A 608 -6.98 -21.29 2.62
N GLU A 609 -6.32 -20.49 1.78
CA GLU A 609 -6.35 -20.62 0.32
C GLU A 609 -5.50 -21.80 -0.20
N LEU A 610 -4.69 -22.45 0.63
CA LEU A 610 -3.78 -23.53 0.22
C LEU A 610 -4.52 -24.69 -0.47
N VAL A 611 -5.64 -25.16 0.09
CA VAL A 611 -6.36 -26.32 -0.44
C VAL A 611 -6.98 -26.03 -1.81
N PRO A 612 -7.74 -24.93 -2.01
CA PRO A 612 -8.20 -24.53 -3.35
C PRO A 612 -7.06 -24.38 -4.37
N LEU A 613 -5.89 -23.89 -3.94
CA LEU A 613 -4.72 -23.71 -4.78
C LEU A 613 -4.14 -25.07 -5.23
N LEU A 614 -4.10 -26.05 -4.34
CA LEU A 614 -3.71 -27.43 -4.66
C LEU A 614 -4.73 -28.12 -5.57
N GLU A 615 -6.03 -27.92 -5.36
CA GLU A 615 -7.07 -28.46 -6.23
C GLU A 615 -6.91 -27.99 -7.67
N ARG A 616 -6.61 -26.69 -7.87
CA ARG A 616 -6.32 -26.14 -9.20
C ARG A 616 -5.02 -26.69 -9.78
N CYS A 617 -3.94 -26.74 -9.00
CA CYS A 617 -2.64 -27.21 -9.46
C CYS A 617 -2.63 -28.70 -9.82
N LEU A 618 -3.27 -29.53 -8.99
CA LEU A 618 -3.05 -30.97 -8.97
C LEU A 618 -4.32 -31.78 -9.29
N GLY A 619 -5.51 -31.21 -9.15
CA GLY A 619 -6.77 -31.95 -9.26
C GLY A 619 -7.00 -32.60 -10.64
N ALA A 620 -6.49 -31.97 -11.70
CA ALA A 620 -6.59 -32.46 -13.07
C ALA A 620 -5.50 -33.49 -13.44
N LEU A 621 -4.50 -33.73 -12.59
CA LEU A 621 -3.43 -34.69 -12.88
C LEU A 621 -3.97 -36.13 -12.82
N ALA A 622 -3.58 -36.95 -13.79
CA ALA A 622 -3.83 -38.38 -13.72
C ALA A 622 -2.91 -39.03 -12.66
N ASP A 623 -3.33 -40.18 -12.13
CA ASP A 623 -2.55 -40.88 -11.11
C ASP A 623 -1.21 -41.37 -11.67
N GLY A 624 -0.11 -40.98 -11.02
CA GLY A 624 1.27 -41.25 -11.46
C GLY A 624 1.87 -40.16 -12.33
N GLU A 625 1.12 -39.13 -12.72
CA GLU A 625 1.68 -38.00 -13.44
C GLU A 625 2.47 -37.06 -12.51
N ARG A 626 3.45 -36.38 -13.10
CA ARG A 626 4.17 -35.29 -12.44
C ARG A 626 3.57 -33.93 -12.81
N PRO A 627 3.50 -32.98 -11.86
CA PRO A 627 3.14 -31.61 -12.16
C PRO A 627 4.20 -30.99 -13.09
N HIS A 628 3.84 -30.82 -14.36
CA HIS A 628 4.75 -30.33 -15.40
C HIS A 628 4.32 -28.98 -16.00
N ALA A 629 3.04 -28.61 -15.84
CA ALA A 629 2.48 -27.40 -16.43
C ALA A 629 3.25 -26.15 -15.96
N PRO A 630 3.77 -25.30 -16.86
CA PRO A 630 4.70 -24.21 -16.50
C PRO A 630 4.16 -23.21 -15.47
N TRP A 631 2.83 -23.05 -15.42
CA TRP A 631 2.13 -22.15 -14.53
C TRP A 631 2.06 -22.63 -13.08
N ILE A 632 2.31 -23.93 -12.83
CA ILE A 632 2.43 -24.47 -11.48
C ILE A 632 3.75 -23.96 -10.86
N PRO A 633 3.74 -23.48 -9.61
CA PRO A 633 4.93 -23.01 -8.91
C PRO A 633 6.09 -23.99 -9.00
N ALA A 634 7.30 -23.47 -9.25
CA ALA A 634 8.50 -24.30 -9.41
C ALA A 634 8.75 -25.26 -8.24
N PRO A 635 8.55 -24.88 -6.95
CA PRO A 635 8.70 -25.81 -5.84
C PRO A 635 7.68 -26.96 -5.87
N LEU A 636 6.43 -26.67 -6.26
CA LEU A 636 5.38 -27.69 -6.43
C LEU A 636 5.63 -28.59 -7.66
N ARG A 637 6.25 -28.09 -8.73
CA ARG A 637 6.69 -28.92 -9.86
C ARG A 637 7.85 -29.84 -9.52
N ALA A 638 8.84 -29.31 -8.79
CA ALA A 638 10.03 -30.04 -8.39
C ALA A 638 9.73 -31.08 -7.28
N LEU A 639 8.67 -30.87 -6.50
CA LEU A 639 8.27 -31.72 -5.37
C LEU A 639 9.43 -31.98 -4.42
N GLY A 640 10.24 -30.94 -4.14
CA GLY A 640 11.40 -31.05 -3.27
C GLY A 640 11.01 -31.47 -1.85
N ARG A 641 11.92 -32.15 -1.14
CA ARG A 641 11.65 -32.64 0.23
C ARG A 641 11.26 -31.52 1.20
N ALA A 642 11.89 -30.36 1.11
CA ALA A 642 11.56 -29.20 1.94
C ALA A 642 10.13 -28.70 1.66
N THR A 643 9.77 -28.54 0.40
CA THR A 643 8.41 -28.16 -0.04
C THR A 643 7.36 -29.14 0.44
N LEU A 644 7.58 -30.45 0.25
CA LEU A 644 6.64 -31.47 0.70
C LEU A 644 6.50 -31.54 2.21
N THR A 645 7.60 -31.36 2.95
CA THR A 645 7.55 -31.31 4.41
C THR A 645 6.75 -30.09 4.87
N ALA A 646 6.98 -28.91 4.29
CA ALA A 646 6.21 -27.70 4.59
C ALA A 646 4.72 -27.87 4.26
N LEU A 647 4.42 -28.38 3.06
CA LEU A 647 3.07 -28.69 2.60
C LEU A 647 2.34 -29.63 3.58
N TYR A 648 2.94 -30.77 3.89
CA TYR A 648 2.32 -31.75 4.78
C TYR A 648 2.21 -31.25 6.23
N SER A 649 3.12 -30.38 6.67
CA SER A 649 3.01 -29.72 7.98
C SER A 649 1.77 -28.83 8.06
N LEU A 650 1.55 -27.99 7.04
CA LEU A 650 0.39 -27.08 7.00
C LEU A 650 -0.93 -27.83 6.87
N LEU A 651 -0.98 -28.82 5.97
CA LEU A 651 -2.18 -29.64 5.79
C LEU A 651 -2.54 -30.41 7.07
N LEU A 652 -1.54 -30.99 7.76
CA LEU A 652 -1.77 -31.67 9.03
C LEU A 652 -2.22 -30.70 10.12
N ALA A 653 -1.58 -29.54 10.23
CA ALA A 653 -1.94 -28.53 11.22
C ALA A 653 -3.39 -28.04 11.03
N GLU A 654 -3.78 -27.78 9.78
CA GLU A 654 -5.14 -27.36 9.44
C GLU A 654 -6.17 -28.46 9.72
N LEU A 655 -5.86 -29.71 9.38
CA LEU A 655 -6.72 -30.85 9.67
C LEU A 655 -6.91 -31.05 11.18
N LEU A 656 -5.82 -31.01 11.96
CA LEU A 656 -5.87 -31.11 13.43
C LEU A 656 -6.63 -29.94 14.07
N ARG A 657 -6.51 -28.74 13.51
CA ARG A 657 -7.25 -27.56 13.96
C ARG A 657 -8.75 -27.75 13.76
N ARG A 658 -9.16 -28.21 12.56
CA ARG A 658 -10.58 -28.50 12.27
C ARG A 658 -11.11 -29.69 13.06
N GLU A 659 -10.35 -30.77 13.25
CA GLU A 659 -10.76 -31.91 14.09
C GLU A 659 -11.19 -31.47 15.51
N ARG A 660 -10.61 -30.37 16.04
CA ARG A 660 -10.95 -29.80 17.34
C ARG A 660 -12.15 -28.86 17.34
N VAL A 661 -12.34 -28.07 16.28
CA VAL A 661 -13.28 -26.95 16.24
C VAL A 661 -14.52 -27.24 15.36
N ASP A 662 -14.32 -27.97 14.26
CA ASP A 662 -15.33 -28.33 13.27
C ASP A 662 -15.06 -29.74 12.69
N PRO A 663 -15.53 -30.80 13.36
CA PRO A 663 -15.30 -32.17 12.91
C PRO A 663 -15.86 -32.48 11.52
N ARG A 664 -17.01 -31.88 11.16
CA ARG A 664 -17.61 -32.07 9.83
C ARG A 664 -16.75 -31.41 8.74
N GLY A 665 -16.24 -30.21 9.01
CA GLY A 665 -15.29 -29.55 8.12
C GLY A 665 -13.94 -30.28 8.01
N ALA A 666 -13.51 -30.98 9.06
CA ALA A 666 -12.33 -31.85 9.02
C ALA A 666 -12.54 -33.08 8.12
N GLU A 667 -13.71 -33.73 8.21
CA GLU A 667 -14.08 -34.84 7.32
C GLU A 667 -14.14 -34.39 5.85
N ALA A 668 -14.75 -33.25 5.58
CA ALA A 668 -14.82 -32.67 4.24
C ALA A 668 -13.42 -32.33 3.69
N LEU A 669 -12.56 -31.73 4.51
CA LEU A 669 -11.18 -31.45 4.15
C LEU A 669 -10.41 -32.74 3.86
N LEU A 670 -10.55 -33.76 4.71
CA LEU A 670 -9.89 -35.05 4.50
C LEU A 670 -10.32 -35.69 3.18
N ALA A 671 -11.62 -35.68 2.88
CA ALA A 671 -12.16 -36.18 1.62
C ALA A 671 -11.60 -35.42 0.40
N ALA A 672 -11.51 -34.09 0.48
CA ALA A 672 -10.90 -33.28 -0.58
C ALA A 672 -9.43 -33.62 -0.79
N LEU A 673 -8.64 -33.73 0.29
CA LEU A 673 -7.23 -34.12 0.20
C LEU A 673 -7.04 -35.55 -0.34
N GLN A 674 -7.92 -36.49 0.00
CA GLN A 674 -7.90 -37.85 -0.53
C GLN A 674 -8.19 -37.93 -2.03
N ALA A 675 -8.99 -37.00 -2.56
CA ALA A 675 -9.30 -36.90 -3.98
C ALA A 675 -8.15 -36.31 -4.83
N LEU A 676 -7.17 -35.67 -4.20
CA LEU A 676 -6.03 -35.06 -4.86
C LEU A 676 -4.83 -36.01 -4.97
N PRO A 677 -4.10 -35.99 -6.10
CA PRO A 677 -2.84 -36.71 -6.21
C PRO A 677 -1.76 -35.94 -5.43
N LEU A 678 -1.64 -36.21 -4.13
CA LEU A 678 -0.75 -35.50 -3.21
C LEU A 678 0.49 -36.29 -2.79
N ILE A 679 0.49 -37.61 -3.03
CA ILE A 679 1.48 -38.53 -2.47
C ILE A 679 2.46 -38.92 -3.57
N PRO A 680 3.73 -38.45 -3.52
CA PRO A 680 4.72 -38.85 -4.51
C PRO A 680 5.09 -40.33 -4.33
N ASP A 681 5.17 -41.05 -5.43
CA ASP A 681 5.68 -42.42 -5.47
C ASP A 681 7.20 -42.47 -5.70
N ASP A 682 7.79 -43.67 -5.68
CA ASP A 682 9.22 -43.89 -5.94
C ASP A 682 9.66 -43.45 -7.34
N GLU A 683 8.74 -43.40 -8.30
CA GLU A 683 8.96 -42.91 -9.65
C GLU A 683 8.76 -41.39 -9.75
N GLY A 684 8.46 -40.70 -8.64
CA GLY A 684 8.26 -39.26 -8.54
C GLY A 684 6.91 -38.75 -9.06
N GLY A 685 6.02 -39.63 -9.50
CA GLY A 685 4.65 -39.31 -9.88
C GLY A 685 3.75 -39.11 -8.66
N LEU A 686 2.68 -38.32 -8.78
CA LEU A 686 1.75 -38.09 -7.68
C LEU A 686 0.57 -39.07 -7.73
N ARG A 687 0.22 -39.66 -6.59
CA ARG A 687 -0.84 -40.65 -6.43
C ARG A 687 -1.93 -40.17 -5.48
N ARG A 688 -3.17 -40.56 -5.76
CA ARG A 688 -4.30 -40.39 -4.82
C ARG A 688 -4.23 -41.44 -3.72
N ALA A 689 -4.66 -41.07 -2.52
CA ALA A 689 -4.62 -41.99 -1.38
C ALA A 689 -5.69 -43.10 -1.46
N THR A 690 -6.72 -42.88 -2.28
CA THR A 690 -7.91 -43.75 -2.38
C THR A 690 -8.00 -44.51 -3.69
N ASP A 691 -7.07 -44.34 -4.63
CA ASP A 691 -7.12 -45.05 -5.92
C ASP A 691 -7.01 -46.57 -5.70
N PRO A 692 -8.01 -47.38 -6.10
CA PRO A 692 -8.02 -48.81 -5.82
C PRO A 692 -6.90 -49.59 -6.52
N LEU A 693 -6.35 -49.08 -7.61
CA LEU A 693 -5.32 -49.74 -8.43
C LEU A 693 -3.92 -49.27 -8.06
N THR A 694 -3.76 -47.97 -7.74
CA THR A 694 -2.44 -47.33 -7.57
C THR A 694 -2.23 -46.72 -6.19
N ARG A 695 -3.07 -47.05 -5.20
CA ARG A 695 -2.92 -46.53 -3.83
C ARG A 695 -1.50 -46.76 -3.31
N PRO A 696 -0.81 -45.67 -2.94
CA PRO A 696 0.54 -45.76 -2.42
C PRO A 696 0.52 -46.41 -1.05
N CYS A 697 1.59 -47.15 -0.75
CA CYS A 697 1.75 -47.89 0.50
C CYS A 697 3.08 -47.55 1.17
N LEU A 698 3.14 -47.76 2.48
CA LEU A 698 4.36 -47.69 3.28
C LEU A 698 4.91 -49.10 3.47
N ALA A 699 6.23 -49.27 3.37
CA ALA A 699 6.86 -50.57 3.55
C ALA A 699 8.30 -50.43 4.02
N ARG A 700 8.73 -51.38 4.86
CA ARG A 700 10.15 -51.52 5.22
C ARG A 700 10.97 -51.91 3.99
N GLN A 701 12.29 -51.74 4.09
CA GLN A 701 13.21 -51.93 2.98
C GLN A 701 13.10 -53.34 2.38
N GLU A 702 13.00 -54.35 3.23
CA GLU A 702 12.94 -55.76 2.82
C GLU A 702 11.71 -56.05 1.94
N LEU A 703 10.57 -55.45 2.27
CA LEU A 703 9.34 -55.60 1.48
C LEU A 703 9.40 -54.83 0.16
N ARG A 704 9.96 -53.63 0.15
CA ARG A 704 10.14 -52.85 -1.09
C ARG A 704 11.00 -53.61 -2.10
N ASP A 705 12.06 -54.25 -1.62
CA ASP A 705 12.99 -55.03 -2.45
C ASP A 705 12.29 -56.26 -3.05
N ILE A 706 11.38 -56.90 -2.31
CA ILE A 706 10.54 -57.99 -2.85
C ILE A 706 9.62 -57.48 -3.98
N TYR A 707 8.94 -56.36 -3.78
CA TYR A 707 7.99 -55.84 -4.78
C TYR A 707 8.67 -55.10 -5.95
N GLN A 708 9.98 -54.89 -5.90
CA GLN A 708 10.72 -54.16 -6.92
C GLN A 708 10.55 -54.81 -8.31
N GLY A 709 10.13 -53.99 -9.29
CA GLY A 709 9.93 -54.41 -10.68
C GLY A 709 8.65 -55.20 -10.95
N THR A 710 7.81 -55.44 -9.95
CA THR A 710 6.61 -56.30 -10.10
C THR A 710 5.37 -55.56 -10.60
N GLY A 711 5.30 -54.24 -10.39
CA GLY A 711 4.11 -53.41 -10.69
C GLY A 711 2.89 -53.70 -9.82
N LEU A 712 2.99 -54.59 -8.82
CA LEU A 712 1.85 -55.04 -8.00
C LEU A 712 1.42 -54.03 -6.94
N ARG A 713 2.37 -53.23 -6.45
CA ARG A 713 2.18 -52.23 -5.39
C ARG A 713 2.97 -50.99 -5.74
N VAL A 714 2.38 -49.83 -5.45
CA VAL A 714 3.04 -48.53 -5.54
C VAL A 714 3.45 -48.12 -4.12
N PHE A 715 4.67 -47.63 -3.96
CA PHE A 715 5.17 -47.17 -2.67
C PHE A 715 5.35 -45.66 -2.65
N VAL A 716 5.13 -45.07 -1.47
CA VAL A 716 5.48 -43.66 -1.22
C VAL A 716 6.96 -43.44 -1.49
N ARG A 717 7.34 -42.28 -2.01
CA ARG A 717 8.74 -41.93 -2.28
C ARG A 717 9.64 -42.21 -1.07
N ARG A 718 10.75 -42.92 -1.30
CA ARG A 718 11.67 -43.41 -0.25
C ARG A 718 12.04 -42.40 0.85
N ASP A 719 12.38 -41.16 0.52
CA ASP A 719 12.81 -40.13 1.50
C ASP A 719 11.69 -39.58 2.39
N LEU A 720 10.44 -39.95 2.08
CA LEU A 720 9.21 -39.59 2.79
C LEU A 720 8.53 -40.79 3.45
N ASP A 721 8.95 -42.03 3.17
CA ASP A 721 8.36 -43.21 3.81
C ASP A 721 8.86 -43.34 5.27
N PRO A 722 8.00 -43.13 6.27
CA PRO A 722 8.39 -43.27 7.67
C PRO A 722 8.64 -44.73 8.08
N ALA A 723 8.28 -45.74 7.28
CA ALA A 723 8.59 -47.14 7.56
C ALA A 723 10.08 -47.46 7.36
N LEU A 724 10.80 -46.67 6.57
CA LEU A 724 12.25 -46.76 6.39
C LEU A 724 13.03 -46.09 7.53
N GLU A 725 12.41 -45.13 8.22
CA GLU A 725 12.99 -44.44 9.38
C GLU A 725 11.99 -44.36 10.56
N PRO A 726 11.65 -45.50 11.19
CA PRO A 726 10.56 -45.58 12.18
C PRO A 726 10.78 -44.72 13.45
N GLY A 727 12.02 -44.33 13.75
CA GLY A 727 12.36 -43.43 14.85
C GLY A 727 12.15 -41.94 14.56
N ARG A 728 11.90 -41.56 13.30
CA ARG A 728 11.81 -40.16 12.90
C ARG A 728 10.42 -39.58 13.20
N ARG A 729 10.39 -38.59 14.07
CA ARG A 729 9.17 -37.82 14.37
C ARG A 729 9.04 -36.68 13.37
N GLY A 730 7.84 -36.52 12.80
CA GLY A 730 7.55 -35.47 11.84
C GLY A 730 6.11 -35.51 11.34
N PRO A 731 5.66 -34.49 10.62
CA PRO A 731 4.27 -34.31 10.19
C PRO A 731 3.86 -35.23 9.03
N VAL A 732 4.84 -35.80 8.33
CA VAL A 732 4.62 -36.69 7.18
C VAL A 732 3.85 -37.95 7.59
N ARG A 733 4.32 -38.70 8.60
CA ARG A 733 3.69 -39.96 9.02
C ARG A 733 2.23 -39.78 9.49
N PRO A 734 1.91 -38.83 10.40
CA PRO A 734 0.54 -38.65 10.85
C PRO A 734 -0.42 -38.23 9.74
N LEU A 735 0.04 -37.43 8.76
CA LEU A 735 -0.79 -37.04 7.63
C LEU A 735 -1.04 -38.21 6.68
N LEU A 736 0.01 -38.95 6.29
CA LEU A 736 -0.14 -40.11 5.39
C LEU A 736 -1.10 -41.15 5.95
N LEU A 737 -1.02 -41.45 7.25
CA LEU A 737 -1.95 -42.38 7.90
C LEU A 737 -3.40 -41.87 7.88
N ARG A 738 -3.62 -40.56 8.09
CA ARG A 738 -4.96 -39.93 8.01
C ARG A 738 -5.52 -39.96 6.60
N LEU A 739 -4.70 -39.68 5.58
CA LEU A 739 -5.07 -39.82 4.17
C LEU A 739 -5.42 -41.27 3.81
N GLY A 740 -5.03 -42.24 4.63
CA GLY A 740 -5.30 -43.66 4.42
C GLY A 740 -4.15 -44.38 3.72
N VAL A 741 -2.92 -43.90 3.78
CA VAL A 741 -1.78 -44.68 3.27
C VAL A 741 -1.52 -45.85 4.22
N ALA A 742 -1.69 -47.08 3.72
CA ALA A 742 -1.54 -48.28 4.53
C ALA A 742 -0.08 -48.72 4.63
N THR A 743 0.32 -49.24 5.78
CA THR A 743 1.60 -49.94 5.94
C THR A 743 1.42 -51.41 5.57
N ILE A 744 2.17 -51.88 4.58
CA ILE A 744 2.18 -53.27 4.14
C ILE A 744 3.19 -54.06 4.99
N GLY A 745 2.79 -55.24 5.44
CA GLY A 745 3.61 -56.19 6.17
C GLY A 745 3.63 -57.59 5.52
N PRO A 746 4.23 -58.58 6.20
CA PRO A 746 4.23 -59.97 5.77
C PRO A 746 2.82 -60.55 5.57
N SER A 747 1.81 -60.07 6.30
CA SER A 747 0.42 -60.52 6.16
C SER A 747 -0.25 -60.07 4.86
N GLU A 748 0.16 -58.94 4.29
CA GLU A 748 -0.30 -58.44 2.99
C GLU A 748 0.42 -59.14 1.84
N LEU A 749 1.74 -59.32 1.95
CA LEU A 749 2.53 -60.03 0.93
C LEU A 749 2.00 -61.44 0.69
N ILE A 750 1.66 -62.18 1.74
CA ILE A 750 1.14 -63.55 1.59
C ILE A 750 -0.23 -63.56 0.91
N ARG A 751 -1.06 -62.54 1.14
CA ARG A 751 -2.35 -62.41 0.46
C ARG A 751 -2.17 -62.09 -1.01
N ASP A 752 -1.20 -61.26 -1.35
CA ASP A 752 -0.88 -60.95 -2.75
C ASP A 752 -0.33 -62.20 -3.47
N LEU A 753 0.57 -62.95 -2.82
CA LEU A 753 1.07 -64.24 -3.32
C LEU A 753 -0.06 -65.26 -3.51
N GLU A 754 -0.95 -65.43 -2.53
CA GLU A 754 -2.12 -66.32 -2.63
C GLU A 754 -3.05 -65.93 -3.79
N ARG A 755 -3.25 -64.63 -4.02
CA ARG A 755 -4.08 -64.12 -5.13
C ARG A 755 -3.43 -64.38 -6.49
N LEU A 756 -2.13 -64.13 -6.63
CA LEU A 756 -1.41 -64.24 -7.89
C LEU A 756 -1.16 -65.70 -8.29
N ILE A 757 -0.79 -66.53 -7.31
CA ILE A 757 -0.44 -67.93 -7.52
C ILE A 757 -1.71 -68.80 -7.56
N GLY A 758 -2.72 -68.45 -6.77
CA GLY A 758 -3.98 -69.19 -6.66
C GLY A 758 -3.80 -70.58 -6.05
N ARG A 759 -4.69 -71.53 -6.41
CA ARG A 759 -4.66 -72.94 -5.94
C ARG A 759 -3.79 -73.86 -6.81
N ARG A 760 -2.79 -73.31 -7.51
CA ARG A 760 -1.92 -74.11 -8.39
C ARG A 760 -1.15 -75.14 -7.57
N ARG A 761 -1.05 -76.37 -8.09
CA ARG A 761 -0.29 -77.45 -7.44
C ARG A 761 1.22 -77.32 -7.64
N ALA A 762 1.64 -76.70 -8.73
CA ALA A 762 3.04 -76.40 -9.03
C ALA A 762 3.12 -75.15 -9.94
N LEU A 763 4.27 -74.49 -9.93
CA LEU A 763 4.63 -73.47 -10.93
C LEU A 763 5.82 -73.98 -11.76
N PRO A 764 5.91 -73.60 -13.06
CA PRO A 764 7.18 -73.68 -13.76
C PRO A 764 8.23 -72.86 -13.00
N GLY A 765 9.51 -73.12 -13.23
CA GLY A 765 10.61 -72.44 -12.54
C GLY A 765 10.52 -70.91 -12.55
N PRO A 766 11.44 -70.22 -11.85
CA PRO A 766 11.31 -68.81 -11.47
C PRO A 766 10.86 -67.82 -12.57
N ASP A 767 11.02 -68.14 -13.85
CA ASP A 767 10.64 -67.35 -15.03
C ASP A 767 9.11 -67.20 -15.30
N ALA A 768 8.24 -67.42 -14.30
CA ALA A 768 6.81 -67.19 -14.44
C ALA A 768 6.20 -66.51 -13.18
N PRO A 769 5.04 -65.85 -13.38
CA PRO A 769 4.66 -64.45 -13.02
C PRO A 769 5.68 -63.47 -12.39
N ALA A 770 5.33 -62.16 -12.43
CA ALA A 770 6.12 -61.06 -11.87
C ALA A 770 6.48 -61.19 -10.38
N LEU A 771 5.75 -62.01 -9.61
CA LEU A 771 6.07 -62.40 -8.24
C LEU A 771 5.79 -63.91 -8.10
N PRO A 772 6.76 -64.75 -7.67
CA PRO A 772 8.06 -64.38 -7.09
C PRO A 772 9.17 -64.08 -8.13
N GLY A 773 9.00 -64.38 -9.41
CA GLY A 773 9.81 -63.88 -10.53
C GLY A 773 11.27 -64.35 -10.67
N ASP A 774 12.01 -64.61 -9.58
CA ASP A 774 13.38 -65.14 -9.61
C ASP A 774 13.80 -65.76 -8.26
N LEU A 775 14.95 -66.46 -8.25
CA LEU A 775 15.49 -67.10 -7.04
C LEU A 775 15.94 -66.10 -5.97
N ALA A 776 16.43 -64.91 -6.36
CA ALA A 776 16.90 -63.91 -5.41
C ALA A 776 15.74 -63.32 -4.60
N ARG A 777 14.63 -63.00 -5.28
CA ARG A 777 13.39 -62.53 -4.66
C ARG A 777 12.73 -63.62 -3.82
N LEU A 778 12.81 -64.89 -4.23
CA LEU A 778 12.41 -66.03 -3.37
C LEU A 778 13.23 -66.08 -2.08
N GLY A 779 14.54 -65.85 -2.15
CA GLY A 779 15.40 -65.71 -0.97
C GLY A 779 14.93 -64.61 -0.02
N LEU A 780 14.65 -63.41 -0.54
CA LEU A 780 14.11 -62.29 0.25
C LEU A 780 12.76 -62.63 0.90
N ILE A 781 11.87 -63.34 0.19
CA ILE A 781 10.59 -63.81 0.74
C ILE A 781 10.84 -64.77 1.91
N PHE A 782 11.71 -65.78 1.74
CA PHE A 782 12.01 -66.73 2.81
C PHE A 782 12.65 -66.06 4.02
N ASP A 783 13.57 -65.13 3.81
CA ASP A 783 14.21 -64.37 4.89
C ASP A 783 13.19 -63.53 5.67
N LEU A 784 12.24 -62.90 4.99
CA LEU A 784 11.15 -62.15 5.64
C LEU A 784 10.24 -63.06 6.49
N TYR A 785 9.90 -64.26 6.02
CA TYR A 785 9.00 -65.17 6.74
C TYR A 785 9.69 -66.04 7.80
N ARG A 786 11.03 -66.15 7.77
CA ARG A 786 11.83 -66.90 8.74
C ARG A 786 11.44 -66.60 10.18
N ASP A 787 11.36 -65.29 10.48
CA ASP A 787 11.07 -64.77 11.83
C ASP A 787 9.61 -64.31 12.00
N SER A 788 8.75 -64.61 11.01
CA SER A 788 7.33 -64.25 11.05
C SER A 788 6.52 -65.18 11.96
N GLU A 789 5.28 -64.76 12.26
CA GLU A 789 4.32 -65.55 13.04
C GLU A 789 4.07 -66.93 12.41
N HIS A 790 3.93 -67.94 13.27
CA HIS A 790 3.76 -69.33 12.84
C HIS A 790 2.53 -69.55 11.93
N ALA A 791 1.48 -68.74 12.10
CA ALA A 791 0.29 -68.77 11.25
C ALA A 791 0.57 -68.33 9.80
N LEU A 792 1.44 -67.34 9.60
CA LEU A 792 1.84 -66.88 8.27
C LEU A 792 2.74 -67.91 7.58
N ILE A 793 3.66 -68.51 8.33
CA ILE A 793 4.52 -69.58 7.82
C ILE A 793 3.66 -70.77 7.33
N ARG A 794 2.63 -71.17 8.09
CA ARG A 794 1.70 -72.23 7.68
C ARG A 794 0.94 -71.93 6.39
N ARG A 795 0.66 -70.66 6.09
CA ARG A 795 0.05 -70.25 4.83
C ARG A 795 1.09 -70.20 3.69
N LEU A 796 2.34 -69.87 3.99
CA LEU A 796 3.39 -69.77 2.98
C LEU A 796 3.72 -71.15 2.40
N VAL A 797 3.82 -72.16 3.28
CA VAL A 797 4.18 -73.53 2.91
C VAL A 797 3.13 -74.25 2.06
N THR A 798 1.90 -73.73 1.98
CA THR A 798 0.88 -74.27 1.07
C THR A 798 0.94 -73.69 -0.34
N LEU A 799 1.77 -72.67 -0.57
CA LEU A 799 1.98 -72.07 -1.88
C LEU A 799 3.14 -72.75 -2.62
N PRO A 800 3.04 -72.92 -3.95
CA PRO A 800 4.11 -73.46 -4.78
C PRO A 800 5.29 -72.48 -4.93
N LEU A 801 6.05 -72.26 -3.86
CA LEU A 801 7.18 -71.34 -3.78
C LEU A 801 8.52 -72.05 -3.60
N PHE A 802 8.52 -73.35 -3.29
CA PHE A 802 9.72 -74.09 -2.90
C PHE A 802 10.33 -74.80 -4.12
N PRO A 803 11.55 -74.45 -4.54
CA PRO A 803 12.18 -75.02 -5.74
C PRO A 803 12.57 -76.48 -5.55
N ALA A 804 12.10 -77.34 -6.43
CA ALA A 804 12.53 -78.74 -6.52
C ALA A 804 13.73 -78.89 -7.47
N GLN A 805 14.46 -80.00 -7.36
CA GLN A 805 15.62 -80.31 -8.22
C GLN A 805 15.27 -80.36 -9.73
N GLY A 806 14.02 -80.72 -10.06
CA GLY A 806 13.48 -80.70 -11.44
C GLY A 806 13.04 -79.33 -11.94
N GLY A 807 13.47 -78.23 -11.31
CA GLY A 807 13.28 -76.85 -11.79
C GLY A 807 11.89 -76.25 -11.58
N HIS A 808 10.92 -76.99 -11.05
CA HIS A 808 9.57 -76.51 -10.75
C HIS A 808 9.44 -76.08 -9.28
N LEU A 809 8.48 -75.19 -8.98
CA LEU A 809 8.16 -74.77 -7.61
C LEU A 809 6.92 -75.54 -7.10
N TYR A 810 7.00 -76.05 -5.87
CA TYR A 810 5.94 -76.84 -5.23
C TYR A 810 5.64 -76.33 -3.82
N PRO A 811 4.43 -76.61 -3.27
CA PRO A 811 4.17 -76.41 -1.85
C PRO A 811 4.99 -77.41 -1.03
N VAL A 812 5.18 -77.16 0.25
CA VAL A 812 5.80 -78.15 1.14
C VAL A 812 4.85 -79.34 1.30
N ALA A 813 5.40 -80.55 1.17
CA ALA A 813 4.64 -81.77 1.34
C ALA A 813 3.98 -81.83 2.74
N ARG A 814 2.69 -82.21 2.78
CA ARG A 814 1.91 -82.34 4.03
C ARG A 814 2.33 -83.55 4.87
N GLY A 815 3.02 -84.51 4.24
CA GLY A 815 3.56 -85.70 4.88
C GLY A 815 4.33 -86.57 3.87
N PRO A 816 4.97 -87.67 4.34
CA PRO A 816 5.78 -88.57 3.51
C PRO A 816 5.09 -89.10 2.24
N ALA A 817 3.77 -89.31 2.28
CA ALA A 817 2.99 -89.85 1.17
C ALA A 817 2.51 -88.79 0.16
N ASP A 818 2.69 -87.50 0.45
CA ASP A 818 2.23 -86.40 -0.39
C ASP A 818 3.13 -86.25 -1.63
N ARG A 819 2.57 -86.54 -2.80
CA ARG A 819 3.26 -86.44 -4.10
C ARG A 819 3.05 -85.11 -4.81
N ASP A 820 2.16 -84.26 -4.29
CA ASP A 820 1.87 -82.94 -4.87
C ASP A 820 2.71 -81.83 -4.22
N GLY A 821 3.56 -82.17 -3.24
CA GLY A 821 4.46 -81.24 -2.55
C GLY A 821 5.93 -81.66 -2.59
N VAL A 822 6.81 -80.71 -2.28
CA VAL A 822 8.24 -80.92 -2.18
C VAL A 822 8.62 -81.48 -0.80
N LEU A 823 9.47 -82.50 -0.81
CA LEU A 823 10.09 -83.03 0.41
C LEU A 823 11.34 -82.22 0.75
N ALA A 824 11.53 -81.95 2.04
CA ALA A 824 12.77 -81.36 2.52
C ALA A 824 13.92 -82.34 2.25
N ARG A 825 15.11 -81.82 1.95
CA ARG A 825 16.30 -82.65 1.78
C ARG A 825 16.92 -82.89 3.15
N GLY A 826 17.12 -84.15 3.53
CA GLY A 826 17.78 -84.50 4.78
C GLY A 826 19.28 -84.19 4.76
N GLU A 827 19.88 -84.04 5.93
CA GLU A 827 21.31 -83.81 6.07
C GLU A 827 22.12 -85.11 5.92
N GLY A 828 23.24 -85.05 5.19
CA GLY A 828 24.22 -86.13 5.12
C GLY A 828 24.25 -86.98 3.83
N PRO A 829 25.21 -87.92 3.73
CA PRO A 829 25.53 -88.64 2.49
C PRO A 829 24.40 -89.53 1.99
N LEU A 830 23.61 -90.09 2.92
CA LEU A 830 22.52 -91.02 2.60
C LEU A 830 21.35 -90.31 1.92
N SER A 831 20.85 -89.21 2.47
CA SER A 831 19.77 -88.41 1.84
C SER A 831 20.22 -87.86 0.48
N ALA A 832 21.50 -87.49 0.31
CA ALA A 832 22.06 -87.09 -0.98
C ALA A 832 22.15 -88.22 -2.03
N ARG A 833 22.25 -89.48 -1.60
CA ARG A 833 22.16 -90.66 -2.50
C ARG A 833 20.71 -90.97 -2.83
N ILE A 834 19.81 -90.92 -1.84
CA ILE A 834 18.37 -91.14 -2.04
C ILE A 834 17.80 -90.09 -3.01
N ALA A 835 18.14 -88.81 -2.84
CA ALA A 835 17.69 -87.75 -3.76
C ALA A 835 18.15 -87.99 -5.21
N ARG A 836 19.39 -88.47 -5.41
CA ARG A 836 19.91 -88.83 -6.75
C ARG A 836 19.18 -90.02 -7.37
N LEU A 837 18.75 -90.98 -6.55
CA LEU A 837 17.96 -92.14 -6.95
C LEU A 837 16.63 -91.72 -7.59
N TYR A 838 15.94 -90.79 -6.93
CA TYR A 838 14.63 -90.29 -7.34
C TYR A 838 14.66 -89.47 -8.64
N GLY A 839 15.71 -88.68 -8.88
CA GLY A 839 15.75 -87.75 -10.01
C GLY A 839 14.54 -86.80 -9.99
N ASP A 840 13.76 -86.76 -11.08
CA ASP A 840 12.54 -85.93 -11.19
C ASP A 840 11.25 -86.65 -10.77
N GLU A 841 11.31 -87.92 -10.34
CA GLU A 841 10.11 -88.69 -9.98
C GLU A 841 9.50 -88.30 -8.64
N ARG A 842 10.29 -87.64 -7.79
CA ARG A 842 9.81 -87.05 -6.56
C ARG A 842 10.34 -85.63 -6.46
N SER A 843 9.45 -84.70 -6.15
CA SER A 843 9.82 -83.31 -5.90
C SER A 843 10.64 -83.23 -4.61
N VAL A 844 11.96 -83.10 -4.74
CA VAL A 844 12.89 -82.91 -3.62
C VAL A 844 13.45 -81.50 -3.69
N LEU A 845 13.53 -80.82 -2.54
CA LEU A 845 14.01 -79.44 -2.48
C LEU A 845 15.43 -79.32 -3.07
N SER A 846 15.63 -78.29 -3.90
CA SER A 846 16.93 -77.92 -4.44
C SER A 846 17.91 -77.47 -3.33
N LEU A 847 19.21 -77.73 -3.53
CA LEU A 847 20.26 -77.33 -2.58
C LEU A 847 20.33 -75.82 -2.40
N GLU A 848 20.19 -75.06 -3.47
CA GLU A 848 20.32 -73.60 -3.47
C GLU A 848 19.18 -72.93 -2.69
N ALA A 849 17.98 -73.48 -2.76
CA ALA A 849 16.82 -72.98 -2.00
C ALA A 849 16.84 -73.43 -0.54
N GLY A 850 17.50 -74.55 -0.25
CA GLY A 850 17.57 -75.14 1.08
C GLY A 850 18.20 -74.21 2.13
N THR A 851 19.13 -73.33 1.75
CA THR A 851 19.80 -72.42 2.69
C THR A 851 18.88 -71.35 3.26
N HIS A 852 18.01 -70.74 2.43
CA HIS A 852 17.04 -69.73 2.88
C HIS A 852 15.76 -70.36 3.45
N ALA A 853 15.33 -71.51 2.91
CA ALA A 853 14.11 -72.19 3.33
C ALA A 853 14.27 -73.09 4.57
N ALA A 854 15.50 -73.48 4.96
CA ALA A 854 15.77 -74.43 6.05
C ALA A 854 15.04 -74.09 7.35
N ALA A 855 15.16 -72.84 7.82
CA ALA A 855 14.53 -72.41 9.06
C ALA A 855 12.99 -72.44 8.98
N ILE A 856 12.40 -72.17 7.82
CA ILE A 856 10.95 -72.30 7.60
C ILE A 856 10.53 -73.77 7.68
N LEU A 857 11.27 -74.66 6.99
CA LEU A 857 11.00 -76.09 6.91
C LEU A 857 11.14 -76.77 8.27
N GLU A 858 12.14 -76.40 9.06
CA GLU A 858 12.34 -76.88 10.42
C GLU A 858 11.17 -76.46 11.32
N ARG A 859 10.76 -75.18 11.26
CA ARG A 859 9.65 -74.66 12.05
C ARG A 859 8.33 -75.37 11.76
N VAL A 860 8.06 -75.77 10.52
CA VAL A 860 6.85 -76.52 10.16
C VAL A 860 7.00 -78.04 10.25
N ARG A 861 8.19 -78.55 10.60
CA ARG A 861 8.55 -79.97 10.57
C ARG A 861 8.22 -80.62 9.22
N ALA A 862 8.74 -80.01 8.15
CA ALA A 862 8.55 -80.50 6.80
C ALA A 862 9.06 -81.95 6.69
N PRO A 863 8.32 -82.86 6.03
CA PRO A 863 8.76 -84.23 5.83
C PRO A 863 10.05 -84.26 5.00
N ALA A 864 11.06 -84.92 5.54
CA ALA A 864 12.37 -85.05 4.91
C ALA A 864 12.43 -86.31 4.05
N LEU A 865 13.24 -86.25 2.99
CA LEU A 865 13.55 -87.41 2.16
C LEU A 865 14.52 -88.34 2.92
N ASP A 866 13.97 -89.43 3.44
CA ASP A 866 14.67 -90.45 4.20
C ASP A 866 14.39 -91.87 3.67
N LEU A 867 14.87 -92.87 4.42
CA LEU A 867 14.73 -94.28 4.05
C LEU A 867 13.27 -94.75 4.12
N GLU A 868 12.46 -94.17 5.00
CA GLU A 868 11.05 -94.54 5.18
C GLU A 868 10.19 -94.05 4.01
N VAL A 869 10.44 -92.82 3.51
CA VAL A 869 9.81 -92.33 2.28
C VAL A 869 10.15 -93.24 1.09
N LEU A 870 11.42 -93.64 0.96
CA LEU A 870 11.88 -94.55 -0.10
C LEU A 870 11.19 -95.92 -0.03
N LEU A 871 11.14 -96.52 1.16
CA LEU A 871 10.42 -97.78 1.38
C LEU A 871 8.95 -97.68 1.02
N GLY A 872 8.25 -96.66 1.53
CA GLY A 872 6.83 -96.47 1.27
C GLY A 872 6.51 -96.24 -0.21
N ASP A 873 7.37 -95.53 -0.94
CA ASP A 873 7.22 -95.35 -2.38
C ASP A 873 7.48 -96.63 -3.18
N LEU A 874 8.48 -97.44 -2.80
CA LEU A 874 8.79 -98.73 -3.42
C LEU A 874 7.70 -99.79 -3.14
N GLU A 875 7.16 -99.84 -1.91
CA GLU A 875 6.03 -100.69 -1.54
C GLU A 875 4.78 -100.33 -2.34
N ARG A 876 4.50 -99.03 -2.51
CA ARG A 876 3.39 -98.57 -3.34
C ARG A 876 3.60 -98.92 -4.82
N ALA A 877 4.81 -98.78 -5.35
CA ALA A 877 5.12 -99.17 -6.72
C ALA A 877 4.94 -100.71 -6.91
N ARG A 878 5.32 -101.51 -5.90
CA ARG A 878 5.04 -102.94 -5.84
C ARG A 878 3.54 -103.25 -5.84
N GLU A 879 2.74 -102.51 -5.07
CA GLU A 879 1.26 -102.66 -5.04
C GLU A 879 0.62 -102.29 -6.39
N GLN A 880 1.08 -101.23 -7.04
CA GLN A 880 0.61 -100.81 -8.37
C GLN A 880 0.95 -101.85 -9.46
N LEU A 881 2.08 -102.54 -9.33
CA LEU A 881 2.48 -103.64 -10.22
C LEU A 881 1.63 -104.91 -10.02
N ARG A 882 1.14 -105.20 -8.81
CA ARG A 882 0.18 -106.31 -8.57
C ARG A 882 -1.15 -106.12 -9.30
N GLY A 883 -1.58 -104.88 -9.57
CA GLY A 883 -2.78 -104.57 -10.35
C GLY A 883 -2.62 -104.74 -11.87
N ALA A 884 -1.39 -104.75 -12.37
CA ALA A 884 -1.05 -104.91 -13.79
C ALA A 884 -0.46 -106.31 -14.03
N ALA A 885 -1.29 -107.34 -13.90
CA ALA A 885 -1.03 -108.75 -14.26
C ALA A 885 0.46 -109.14 -14.38
N LEU A 886 1.19 -109.14 -13.26
CA LEU A 886 2.48 -109.80 -13.12
C LEU A 886 2.28 -111.08 -12.29
N PRO A 887 3.01 -112.18 -12.58
CA PRO A 887 2.87 -113.44 -11.86
C PRO A 887 3.14 -113.26 -10.37
N GLU A 888 2.43 -114.02 -9.52
CA GLU A 888 2.66 -114.08 -8.08
C GLU A 888 4.13 -114.38 -7.77
N LEU A 889 4.87 -113.35 -7.34
CA LEU A 889 6.16 -113.53 -6.68
C LEU A 889 5.90 -113.85 -5.21
N ALA A 890 6.45 -114.97 -4.75
CA ALA A 890 6.32 -115.48 -3.40
C ALA A 890 6.79 -114.45 -2.37
N ALA A 891 6.00 -114.25 -1.32
CA ALA A 891 6.37 -113.39 -0.21
C ALA A 891 7.56 -114.02 0.56
N PRO A 892 8.65 -113.27 0.82
CA PRO A 892 9.73 -113.74 1.69
C PRO A 892 9.27 -113.81 3.16
N PRO A 893 10.02 -114.51 4.03
CA PRO A 893 9.65 -114.67 5.43
C PRO A 893 9.77 -113.35 6.20
N PRO A 894 8.92 -113.11 7.22
CA PRO A 894 8.90 -111.87 7.96
C PRO A 894 10.19 -111.73 8.80
N ILE A 895 10.95 -110.66 8.58
CA ILE A 895 12.06 -110.29 9.46
C ILE A 895 11.46 -109.54 10.65
N ALA A 896 11.68 -110.06 11.86
CA ALA A 896 11.23 -109.43 13.09
C ALA A 896 12.13 -108.23 13.43
N GLY A 897 11.59 -107.03 13.22
CA GLY A 897 12.20 -105.76 13.63
C GLY A 897 11.94 -104.66 12.60
N ASP A 898 11.58 -103.47 13.08
CA ASP A 898 11.44 -102.24 12.29
C ASP A 898 12.82 -101.73 11.78
N ASP A 899 13.67 -102.59 11.20
CA ASP A 899 14.91 -102.16 10.54
C ASP A 899 14.62 -101.83 9.06
N PRO A 900 14.55 -100.54 8.70
CA PRO A 900 14.24 -100.12 7.34
C PRO A 900 15.30 -100.59 6.32
N ARG A 901 16.54 -100.91 6.71
CA ARG A 901 17.55 -101.46 5.77
C ARG A 901 17.22 -102.88 5.32
N ALA A 902 16.71 -103.72 6.22
CA ALA A 902 16.34 -105.10 5.92
C ALA A 902 15.14 -105.16 4.97
N ARG A 903 14.12 -104.32 5.20
CA ARG A 903 12.97 -104.17 4.29
C ARG A 903 13.37 -103.65 2.90
N LEU A 904 14.37 -102.78 2.81
CA LEU A 904 14.80 -102.22 1.53
C LEU A 904 15.48 -103.27 0.65
N LEU A 905 16.28 -104.15 1.27
CA LEU A 905 16.88 -105.31 0.61
C LEU A 905 15.82 -106.33 0.17
N GLU A 906 14.77 -106.55 0.97
CA GLU A 906 13.63 -107.41 0.63
C GLU A 906 12.89 -106.89 -0.62
N ILE A 907 12.57 -105.59 -0.64
CA ILE A 907 11.87 -104.96 -1.77
C ILE A 907 12.78 -104.89 -3.02
N ALA A 908 14.07 -104.59 -2.87
CA ALA A 908 15.03 -104.60 -3.97
C ALA A 908 15.22 -105.99 -4.57
N GLY A 909 15.22 -107.05 -3.76
CA GLY A 909 15.27 -108.45 -4.20
C GLY A 909 14.05 -108.87 -5.03
N ILE A 910 12.84 -108.47 -4.61
CA ILE A 910 11.58 -108.75 -5.34
C ILE A 910 11.51 -107.96 -6.66
N LEU A 911 12.04 -106.74 -6.67
CA LEU A 911 12.03 -105.86 -7.84
C LEU A 911 13.11 -106.23 -8.88
N GLY A 912 14.24 -106.80 -8.43
CA GLY A 912 15.33 -107.28 -9.29
C GLY A 912 14.94 -108.41 -10.25
N GLU A 913 13.97 -109.27 -9.87
CA GLU A 913 13.46 -110.32 -10.76
C GLU A 913 12.46 -109.80 -11.82
N ALA A 914 11.87 -108.61 -11.62
CA ALA A 914 10.93 -107.97 -12.55
C ALA A 914 11.59 -106.96 -13.52
N ALA A 915 12.92 -106.86 -13.52
CA ALA A 915 13.70 -105.81 -14.19
C ALA A 915 13.49 -105.69 -15.72
N GLY A 916 13.00 -106.75 -16.38
CA GLY A 916 12.76 -106.76 -17.83
C GLY A 916 11.50 -106.07 -18.32
N GLN A 917 10.48 -105.89 -17.46
CA GLN A 917 9.15 -105.37 -17.88
C GLN A 917 8.61 -104.20 -17.03
N ALA A 918 9.40 -103.69 -16.07
CA ALA A 918 8.97 -102.63 -15.18
C ALA A 918 8.58 -101.32 -15.94
N PRO A 919 7.37 -100.76 -15.74
CA PRO A 919 6.92 -99.54 -16.43
C PRO A 919 7.49 -98.24 -15.83
N ALA A 920 8.00 -98.24 -14.59
CA ALA A 920 8.38 -97.04 -13.84
C ALA A 920 9.91 -96.84 -13.74
N PRO A 921 10.47 -95.68 -14.12
CA PRO A 921 11.92 -95.44 -14.14
C PRO A 921 12.62 -95.43 -12.76
N LEU A 922 11.96 -95.03 -11.66
CA LEU A 922 12.50 -95.03 -10.29
C LEU A 922 12.85 -96.43 -9.83
N LEU A 923 12.00 -97.40 -10.14
CA LEU A 923 12.19 -98.80 -9.80
C LEU A 923 13.48 -99.35 -10.43
N ARG A 924 13.71 -99.03 -11.71
CA ARG A 924 14.94 -99.42 -12.42
C ARG A 924 16.20 -98.79 -11.81
N ARG A 925 16.12 -97.53 -11.37
CA ARG A 925 17.22 -96.80 -10.71
C ARG A 925 17.46 -97.20 -9.26
N ALA A 926 16.43 -97.70 -8.57
CA ALA A 926 16.51 -98.17 -7.19
C ALA A 926 17.13 -99.58 -7.08
N ILE A 927 16.88 -100.41 -8.10
CA ILE A 927 17.46 -101.77 -8.23
C ILE A 927 18.93 -101.71 -8.65
N ALA A 928 19.29 -100.79 -9.56
CA ALA A 928 20.67 -100.54 -10.00
C ALA A 928 21.49 -99.80 -8.94
#